data_AF-A0AA87J0Z3-F1
#
_entry.id   AF-A0AA87J0Z3-F1
#
_cell.length_a   1.000
_cell.length_b   1.000
_cell.length_c   1.000
_cell.angle_alpha   90.00
_cell.angle_beta   90.00
_cell.angle_gamma   90.00
#
_symmetry.space_group_name_H-M   'P 1'
#
loop_
_entity.id
_entity.type
_entity.pdbx_description
1 polymer ?
#
loop_
_entity_poly.entity_id
_entity_poly.type
_entity_poly.pdbx_seq_one_letter_code
_entity_poly.pdbx_strand_id
1 'polypeptide(L)'
;MLNNDLQTSSKAGDLDRRDGLKPGNRFLGRVVACTGSRATIAAVAEDGGTDLTELWSVGKLISISVGTNRVAALVYAMNTGSSGWGEGEDNVFRIEVELLGEVHVGPNGREEFSSGISAYPYLGAIAHRIRAADLIRIYDAGKDSSCVIGKLTQDESIDAAIHIPSMLAKHFAVVGSTGVGKSTAVSLLLHKAIASDPKLRVLILDPHNEFAAAFPKHSVVIDTDTLDLPFWLMRLEEFAEVIFRGRPPIADELDMLRDIIPEAKRAFRGSDSPLMRRQSEKSSVTADTPVPYRMADLLALIDERIGRLEGRQEKPHLRSLKMRVISAINDPRYHFMFSNNTISDTIMETIAQIFRIPGDDKPICTFQLAGIPSEVVNSVASVLCRMAFELTLWSDGAIHMLVVCEEAHRYIPADPTLGFFPTRQAIARIAKEGRKYGVSLGIITQRPGELDQTILSQCSTVFAMRLANDRDQDIIRSAIPNSSISTTSFLSSIGNGEAIAFGEAIAVPMRMRFSRVEEHLLPKANGSVARTSEETPDTVDLRTIVSRMRSITGPDISTFQQSYATVHDAADDDNMEDDFGNDHVEQPAPTPQPTRIAAPPIEPYRPDMLPRAPVPAVDTTPRTSIDSRLAELRRDYRGEDNTGNQPSPARDAAAPPRREPGLSLRDSILKKPLSSLYNKD
;
A
#
# COMPACT_ATOMS: atom_id res chain seq x y z
N MET A 1 -7.01 22.02 -20.03
CA MET A 1 -6.42 21.98 -21.39
C MET A 1 -6.71 20.60 -21.94
N LEU A 2 -7.58 20.52 -22.95
CA LEU A 2 -8.05 19.27 -23.55
C LEU A 2 -6.93 18.60 -24.36
N ASN A 3 -6.89 17.27 -24.26
CA ASN A 3 -6.01 16.34 -24.98
C ASN A 3 -5.93 16.65 -26.48
N ASN A 4 -4.80 17.21 -26.92
CA ASN A 4 -4.45 17.30 -28.34
C ASN A 4 -3.00 16.84 -28.63
N ASP A 5 -2.28 16.33 -27.63
CA ASP A 5 -0.84 16.04 -27.74
C ASP A 5 -0.53 14.67 -28.37
N LEU A 6 -1.51 13.77 -28.50
CA LEU A 6 -1.30 12.42 -29.02
C LEU A 6 -1.49 12.30 -30.54
N GLN A 7 -1.90 13.34 -31.25
CA GLN A 7 -2.12 13.28 -32.70
C GLN A 7 -1.26 14.28 -33.48
N THR A 8 0.00 13.91 -33.71
CA THR A 8 0.68 14.31 -34.95
C THR A 8 1.56 13.17 -35.48
N SER A 9 0.96 12.29 -36.29
CA SER A 9 1.68 11.37 -37.20
C SER A 9 2.79 12.09 -38.01
N SER A 10 2.61 13.39 -38.26
CA SER A 10 3.62 14.27 -38.89
C SER A 10 4.91 14.44 -38.08
N LYS A 11 4.86 14.51 -36.73
CA LYS A 11 6.05 14.71 -35.90
C LYS A 11 6.91 13.44 -35.81
N ALA A 12 6.31 12.26 -35.89
CA ALA A 12 7.01 10.98 -35.88
C ALA A 12 7.85 10.77 -37.17
N GLY A 13 7.30 11.15 -38.33
CA GLY A 13 8.03 11.14 -39.59
C GLY A 13 9.18 12.16 -39.64
N ASP A 14 9.05 13.28 -38.92
CA ASP A 14 10.11 14.28 -38.80
C ASP A 14 11.22 13.88 -37.81
N LEU A 15 10.91 13.12 -36.75
CA LEU A 15 11.89 12.53 -35.83
C LEU A 15 12.78 11.51 -36.55
N ASP A 16 12.21 10.65 -37.39
CA ASP A 16 12.96 9.65 -38.17
C ASP A 16 13.80 10.29 -39.30
N ARG A 17 13.42 11.49 -39.78
CA ARG A 17 14.18 12.27 -40.79
C ARG A 17 15.32 13.11 -40.21
N ARG A 18 15.27 13.45 -38.92
CA ARG A 18 16.30 14.27 -38.23
C ARG A 18 17.44 13.44 -37.65
N ASP A 19 17.37 12.12 -37.74
CA ASP A 19 18.45 11.23 -37.33
C ASP A 19 19.62 11.38 -38.30
N GLY A 20 20.70 12.05 -37.88
CA GLY A 20 21.85 12.42 -38.71
C GLY A 20 22.76 11.25 -39.11
N LEU A 21 22.33 10.01 -38.92
CA LEU A 21 23.09 8.82 -39.27
C LEU A 21 22.88 8.47 -40.75
N LYS A 22 24.00 8.33 -41.48
CA LYS A 22 24.01 7.99 -42.92
C LYS A 22 23.15 6.74 -43.19
N PRO A 23 22.46 6.65 -44.34
CA PRO A 23 21.58 5.53 -44.72
C PRO A 23 22.22 4.12 -44.67
N GLY A 24 23.56 4.03 -44.62
CA GLY A 24 24.33 2.79 -44.51
C GLY A 24 24.57 2.27 -43.08
N ASN A 25 24.21 3.00 -42.03
CA ASN A 25 24.56 2.64 -40.64
C ASN A 25 23.49 1.82 -39.89
N ARG A 26 22.60 1.13 -40.62
CA ARG A 26 21.60 0.24 -40.03
C ARG A 26 22.23 -1.13 -39.81
N PHE A 27 22.75 -1.38 -38.61
CA PHE A 27 23.09 -2.74 -38.21
C PHE A 27 21.86 -3.64 -38.36
N LEU A 28 21.93 -4.62 -39.25
CA LEU A 28 20.87 -5.62 -39.46
C LEU A 28 21.26 -6.88 -38.70
N GLY A 29 20.62 -7.11 -37.57
CA GLY A 29 20.70 -8.38 -36.89
C GLY A 29 19.91 -9.44 -37.65
N ARG A 30 20.28 -10.72 -37.51
CA ARG A 30 19.51 -11.84 -38.07
C ARG A 30 19.07 -12.80 -36.99
N VAL A 31 17.81 -13.24 -37.04
CA VAL A 31 17.29 -14.26 -36.14
C VAL A 31 18.01 -15.58 -36.39
N VAL A 32 18.66 -16.14 -35.37
CA VAL A 32 19.39 -17.43 -35.43
C VAL A 32 18.74 -18.52 -34.59
N ALA A 33 17.83 -18.15 -33.69
CA ALA A 33 16.94 -19.07 -32.99
C ALA A 33 15.61 -18.37 -32.71
N CYS A 34 14.51 -19.12 -32.74
CA CYS A 34 13.21 -18.62 -32.33
C CYS A 34 12.47 -19.73 -31.57
N THR A 35 11.85 -19.36 -30.46
CA THR A 35 10.93 -20.15 -29.66
C THR A 35 9.57 -19.44 -29.64
N GLY A 36 8.56 -20.02 -28.99
CA GLY A 36 7.21 -19.41 -28.94
C GLY A 36 7.15 -18.04 -28.25
N SER A 37 8.11 -17.66 -27.40
CA SER A 37 8.10 -16.36 -26.71
C SER A 37 9.42 -15.60 -26.78
N ARG A 38 10.49 -16.21 -27.31
CA ARG A 38 11.83 -15.62 -27.34
C ARG A 38 12.52 -15.90 -28.66
N ALA A 39 13.39 -14.99 -29.08
CA ALA A 39 14.28 -15.18 -30.21
C ALA A 39 15.71 -14.78 -29.86
N THR A 40 16.67 -15.38 -30.56
CA THR A 40 18.08 -15.01 -30.48
C THR A 40 18.47 -14.38 -31.80
N ILE A 41 19.05 -13.20 -31.74
CA ILE A 41 19.52 -12.44 -32.90
C ILE A 41 21.05 -12.43 -32.88
N ALA A 42 21.68 -12.72 -34.01
CA ALA A 42 23.11 -12.55 -34.20
C ALA A 42 23.38 -11.22 -34.93
N ALA A 43 24.34 -10.46 -34.43
CA ALA A 43 24.87 -9.24 -35.04
C ALA A 43 26.41 -9.23 -34.90
N VAL A 44 27.08 -8.39 -35.68
CA VAL A 44 28.56 -8.38 -35.79
C VAL A 44 29.05 -6.94 -35.66
N ALA A 45 29.70 -6.50 -34.59
CA ALA A 45 30.27 -5.15 -34.56
C ALA A 45 31.57 -5.13 -35.39
N GLU A 46 31.55 -4.45 -36.53
CA GLU A 46 32.72 -4.32 -37.43
C GLU A 46 33.82 -3.47 -36.78
N ASP A 47 35.09 -3.91 -36.93
CA ASP A 47 36.30 -3.19 -36.47
C ASP A 47 36.31 -2.80 -34.97
N GLY A 48 35.60 -3.57 -34.14
CA GLY A 48 35.48 -3.29 -32.70
C GLY A 48 34.68 -2.02 -32.35
N GLY A 49 33.95 -1.44 -33.30
CA GLY A 49 33.14 -0.24 -33.10
C GLY A 49 32.00 -0.45 -32.09
N THR A 50 31.89 0.42 -31.09
CA THR A 50 30.88 0.34 -30.02
C THR A 50 29.63 1.18 -30.29
N ASP A 51 29.72 2.19 -31.16
CA ASP A 51 28.68 3.21 -31.43
C ASP A 51 27.29 2.63 -31.76
N LEU A 52 27.23 1.42 -32.32
CA LEU A 52 25.98 0.77 -32.75
C LEU A 52 25.53 -0.36 -31.82
N THR A 53 26.36 -0.77 -30.83
CA THR A 53 25.96 -1.73 -29.78
C THR A 53 24.96 -1.14 -28.79
N GLU A 54 25.00 0.18 -28.59
CA GLU A 54 24.04 0.91 -27.75
C GLU A 54 22.60 0.75 -28.22
N LEU A 55 22.39 0.60 -29.53
CA LEU A 55 21.06 0.40 -30.13
C LEU A 55 20.41 -0.92 -29.74
N TRP A 56 21.21 -1.89 -29.30
CA TRP A 56 20.79 -3.22 -28.89
C TRP A 56 20.89 -3.43 -27.38
N SER A 57 21.10 -2.37 -26.60
CA SER A 57 21.25 -2.47 -25.15
C SER A 57 20.05 -3.15 -24.48
N VAL A 58 20.32 -3.86 -23.38
CA VAL A 58 19.28 -4.51 -22.57
C VAL A 58 18.21 -3.48 -22.15
N GLY A 59 16.95 -3.84 -22.36
CA GLY A 59 15.78 -3.00 -22.09
C GLY A 59 15.29 -2.21 -23.30
N LYS A 60 15.98 -2.21 -24.44
CA LYS A 60 15.51 -1.56 -25.67
C LYS A 60 14.56 -2.46 -26.45
N LEU A 61 13.59 -1.81 -27.11
CA LEU A 61 12.71 -2.44 -28.10
C LEU A 61 13.36 -2.46 -29.48
N ILE A 62 13.16 -3.56 -30.18
CA ILE A 62 13.60 -3.76 -31.55
C ILE A 62 12.44 -4.28 -32.40
N SER A 63 12.61 -4.25 -33.72
CA SER A 63 11.63 -4.76 -34.67
C SER A 63 12.24 -5.88 -35.50
N ILE A 64 11.51 -6.98 -35.65
CA ILE A 64 11.86 -8.11 -36.50
C ILE A 64 10.87 -8.15 -37.67
N SER A 65 11.38 -8.04 -38.88
CA SER A 65 10.56 -8.06 -40.10
C SER A 65 10.13 -9.49 -40.43
N VAL A 66 8.82 -9.72 -40.50
CA VAL A 66 8.20 -11.02 -40.84
C VAL A 66 7.16 -10.80 -41.94
N GLY A 67 7.58 -10.96 -43.20
CA GLY A 67 6.74 -10.63 -44.35
C GLY A 67 6.40 -9.14 -44.39
N THR A 68 5.11 -8.81 -44.34
CA THR A 68 4.62 -7.42 -44.24
C THR A 68 4.48 -6.93 -42.81
N ASN A 69 4.54 -7.84 -41.83
CA ASN A 69 4.36 -7.54 -40.42
C ASN A 69 5.71 -7.27 -39.75
N ARG A 70 5.66 -6.57 -38.63
CA ARG A 70 6.83 -6.22 -37.83
C ARG A 70 6.62 -6.70 -36.41
N VAL A 71 7.34 -7.73 -35.99
CA VAL A 71 7.27 -8.25 -34.62
C VAL A 71 8.09 -7.34 -33.71
N ALA A 72 7.48 -6.83 -32.65
CA ALA A 72 8.15 -6.05 -31.63
C ALA A 72 8.77 -6.99 -30.59
N ALA A 73 10.04 -6.76 -30.23
CA ALA A 73 10.74 -7.58 -29.25
C ALA A 73 11.58 -6.74 -28.29
N LEU A 74 11.64 -7.15 -27.03
CA LEU A 74 12.42 -6.52 -25.96
C LEU A 74 13.76 -7.24 -25.79
N VAL A 75 14.87 -6.50 -25.85
CA VAL A 75 16.19 -7.08 -25.54
C VAL A 75 16.31 -7.29 -24.03
N TYR A 76 16.62 -8.52 -23.61
CA TYR A 76 16.79 -8.83 -22.19
C TYR A 76 18.19 -9.34 -21.82
N ALA A 77 18.97 -9.83 -22.77
CA ALA A 77 20.36 -10.20 -22.54
C ALA A 77 21.19 -10.04 -23.82
N MET A 78 22.49 -9.80 -23.65
CA MET A 78 23.47 -9.76 -24.73
C MET A 78 24.71 -10.55 -24.31
N ASN A 79 25.22 -11.38 -25.22
CA ASN A 79 26.40 -12.20 -25.00
C ASN A 79 27.31 -12.14 -26.23
N THR A 80 28.61 -12.03 -26.05
CA THR A 80 29.57 -12.20 -27.14
C THR A 80 29.81 -13.68 -27.42
N GLY A 81 30.07 -14.04 -28.69
CA GLY A 81 30.31 -15.44 -29.09
C GLY A 81 31.64 -16.00 -28.56
N SER A 82 32.66 -15.15 -28.48
CA SER A 82 33.90 -15.32 -27.72
C SER A 82 33.74 -14.57 -26.39
N SER A 83 34.22 -15.11 -25.26
CA SER A 83 34.17 -14.43 -23.96
C SER A 83 35.15 -13.24 -23.85
N GLY A 84 35.41 -12.54 -24.96
CA GLY A 84 36.31 -11.40 -25.08
C GLY A 84 35.86 -10.49 -26.21
N TRP A 85 36.19 -9.20 -26.04
CA TRP A 85 35.99 -8.15 -27.03
C TRP A 85 37.33 -7.88 -27.72
N GLY A 86 37.40 -8.08 -29.04
CA GLY A 86 38.58 -7.75 -29.85
C GLY A 86 38.53 -6.29 -30.28
N GLU A 87 39.49 -5.47 -29.87
CA GLU A 87 39.66 -4.12 -30.42
C GLU A 87 40.27 -4.23 -31.83
N GLY A 88 39.61 -3.64 -32.85
CA GLY A 88 40.06 -3.70 -34.25
C GLY A 88 39.74 -5.00 -35.00
N GLU A 89 38.84 -5.83 -34.45
CA GLU A 89 38.35 -7.06 -35.10
C GLU A 89 36.81 -7.11 -35.09
N ASP A 90 36.23 -7.91 -35.98
CA ASP A 90 34.79 -8.11 -36.01
C ASP A 90 34.32 -8.91 -34.79
N ASN A 91 33.45 -8.30 -33.98
CA ASN A 91 32.92 -8.93 -32.76
C ASN A 91 31.53 -9.48 -33.02
N VAL A 92 31.38 -10.81 -33.01
CA VAL A 92 30.06 -11.44 -33.12
C VAL A 92 29.38 -11.48 -31.75
N PHE A 93 28.17 -10.95 -31.65
CA PHE A 93 27.36 -11.00 -30.44
C PHE A 93 25.94 -11.52 -30.71
N ARG A 94 25.39 -12.14 -29.67
CA ARG A 94 24.06 -12.72 -29.60
C ARG A 94 23.21 -11.88 -28.68
N ILE A 95 22.03 -11.55 -29.16
CA ILE A 95 21.06 -10.69 -28.49
C ILE A 95 19.85 -11.57 -28.22
N GLU A 96 19.55 -11.79 -26.96
CA GLU A 96 18.37 -12.54 -26.55
C GLU A 96 17.21 -11.58 -26.36
N VAL A 97 16.11 -11.86 -27.06
CA VAL A 97 14.93 -11.00 -27.09
C VAL A 97 13.66 -11.75 -26.72
N GLU A 98 12.76 -11.06 -26.04
CA GLU A 98 11.42 -11.53 -25.72
C GLU A 98 10.42 -10.90 -26.70
N LEU A 99 9.58 -11.71 -27.34
CA LEU A 99 8.62 -11.24 -28.33
C LEU A 99 7.39 -10.67 -27.61
N LEU A 100 7.05 -9.41 -27.87
CA LEU A 100 5.95 -8.71 -27.19
C LEU A 100 4.63 -8.70 -27.97
N GLY A 101 4.72 -8.73 -29.30
CA GLY A 101 3.56 -8.61 -30.18
C GLY A 101 3.96 -8.25 -31.60
N GLU A 102 2.99 -7.93 -32.44
CA GLU A 102 3.22 -7.54 -33.82
C GLU A 102 2.54 -6.21 -34.18
N VAL A 103 3.20 -5.43 -35.02
CA VAL A 103 2.61 -4.32 -35.76
C VAL A 103 2.23 -4.87 -37.14
N HIS A 104 0.94 -4.85 -37.45
CA HIS A 104 0.40 -5.29 -38.73
C HIS A 104 -0.46 -4.19 -39.36
N VAL A 105 -0.77 -4.34 -40.65
CA VAL A 105 -1.74 -3.48 -41.33
C VAL A 105 -3.12 -4.09 -41.12
N GLY A 106 -4.01 -3.39 -40.43
CA GLY A 106 -5.39 -3.80 -40.21
C GLY A 106 -6.24 -3.73 -41.49
N PRO A 107 -7.48 -4.24 -41.48
CA PRO A 107 -8.38 -4.24 -42.65
C PRO A 107 -8.64 -2.84 -43.23
N ASN A 108 -8.53 -1.82 -42.37
CA ASN A 108 -8.76 -0.41 -42.72
C ASN A 108 -7.51 0.25 -43.35
N GLY A 109 -6.45 -0.50 -43.62
CA GLY A 109 -5.18 0.01 -44.15
C GLY A 109 -4.31 0.77 -43.13
N ARG A 110 -4.71 0.81 -41.86
CA ARG A 110 -3.95 1.45 -40.77
C ARG A 110 -3.01 0.43 -40.11
N GLU A 111 -1.82 0.88 -39.75
CA GLU A 111 -0.89 0.08 -38.93
C GLU A 111 -1.34 0.09 -37.46
N GLU A 112 -1.53 -1.09 -36.88
CA GLU A 112 -2.03 -1.31 -35.53
C GLU A 112 -1.11 -2.30 -34.79
N PHE A 113 -0.96 -2.14 -33.48
CA PHE A 113 -0.23 -3.08 -32.62
C PHE A 113 -1.19 -4.11 -32.02
N SER A 114 -0.78 -5.37 -32.03
CA SER A 114 -1.43 -6.48 -31.35
C SER A 114 -0.43 -7.17 -30.43
N SER A 115 -0.84 -7.50 -29.21
CA SER A 115 -0.03 -8.33 -28.30
C SER A 115 0.11 -9.78 -28.81
N GLY A 116 -0.76 -10.22 -29.72
CA GLY A 116 -0.65 -11.51 -30.38
C GLY A 116 0.32 -11.46 -31.57
N ILE A 117 0.98 -12.59 -31.85
CA ILE A 117 1.86 -12.73 -33.01
C ILE A 117 1.21 -13.74 -33.97
N SER A 118 0.79 -13.27 -35.14
CA SER A 118 0.21 -14.15 -36.17
C SER A 118 1.27 -14.95 -36.92
N ALA A 119 2.45 -14.37 -37.15
CA ALA A 119 3.57 -15.02 -37.82
C ALA A 119 4.86 -14.88 -37.00
N TYR A 120 5.39 -16.00 -36.55
CA TYR A 120 6.64 -16.03 -35.78
C TYR A 120 7.87 -15.73 -36.65
N PRO A 121 8.90 -15.07 -36.10
CA PRO A 121 10.17 -14.88 -36.80
C PRO A 121 10.78 -16.19 -37.29
N TYR A 122 11.07 -16.26 -38.59
CA TYR A 122 11.82 -17.38 -39.18
C TYR A 122 13.33 -17.16 -39.06
N LEU A 123 14.11 -18.23 -39.16
CA LEU A 123 15.57 -18.16 -39.16
C LEU A 123 16.06 -17.29 -40.32
N GLY A 124 16.92 -16.33 -40.02
CA GLY A 124 17.44 -15.34 -40.97
C GLY A 124 16.57 -14.09 -41.11
N ALA A 125 15.42 -14.01 -40.45
CA ALA A 125 14.59 -12.80 -40.41
C ALA A 125 15.41 -11.61 -39.90
N ILE A 126 15.17 -10.44 -40.49
CA ILE A 126 15.96 -9.24 -40.25
C ILE A 126 15.43 -8.52 -39.02
N ALA A 127 16.29 -8.31 -38.04
CA ALA A 127 16.05 -7.45 -36.90
C ALA A 127 16.69 -6.08 -37.11
N HIS A 128 16.00 -5.03 -36.73
CA HIS A 128 16.48 -3.65 -36.82
C HIS A 128 15.93 -2.79 -35.68
N ARG A 129 16.46 -1.58 -35.53
CA ARG A 129 15.92 -0.57 -34.60
C ARG A 129 14.43 -0.36 -34.87
N ILE A 130 13.65 -0.32 -33.80
CA ILE A 130 12.23 -0.03 -33.91
C ILE A 130 11.98 1.41 -34.37
N ARG A 131 10.96 1.59 -35.22
CA ARG A 131 10.57 2.92 -35.71
C ARG A 131 9.89 3.70 -34.60
N ALA A 132 10.09 5.02 -34.53
CA ALA A 132 9.38 5.88 -33.58
C ALA A 132 7.85 5.74 -33.70
N ALA A 133 7.33 5.62 -34.93
CA ALA A 133 5.91 5.40 -35.16
C ALA A 133 5.39 4.04 -34.64
N ASP A 134 6.22 2.99 -34.67
CA ASP A 134 5.85 1.67 -34.14
C ASP A 134 5.91 1.67 -32.61
N LEU A 135 6.91 2.33 -32.02
CA LEU A 135 6.99 2.55 -30.58
C LEU A 135 5.75 3.25 -30.03
N ILE A 136 5.33 4.35 -30.68
CA ILE A 136 4.12 5.06 -30.29
C ILE A 136 2.92 4.11 -30.33
N ARG A 137 2.78 3.26 -31.34
CA ARG A 137 1.68 2.29 -31.44
C ARG A 137 1.71 1.19 -30.39
N ILE A 138 2.89 0.74 -29.98
CA ILE A 138 3.06 -0.26 -28.93
C ILE A 138 2.60 0.28 -27.58
N TYR A 139 2.90 1.55 -27.30
CA TYR A 139 2.57 2.20 -26.03
C TYR A 139 1.26 2.99 -26.06
N ASP A 140 0.70 3.23 -27.24
CA ASP A 140 -0.66 3.71 -27.40
C ASP A 140 -1.60 2.57 -27.00
N ALA A 141 -2.38 2.79 -25.95
CA ALA A 141 -3.38 1.84 -25.50
C ALA A 141 -4.48 1.59 -26.55
N GLY A 142 -4.52 2.37 -27.65
CA GLY A 142 -5.48 2.24 -28.74
C GLY A 142 -6.91 2.50 -28.29
N LYS A 143 -7.07 3.11 -27.12
CA LYS A 143 -8.34 3.37 -26.44
C LYS A 143 -8.47 4.87 -26.22
N ASP A 144 -9.63 5.40 -26.54
CA ASP A 144 -9.99 6.78 -26.24
C ASP A 144 -9.77 7.07 -24.74
N SER A 145 -9.26 8.25 -24.38
CA SER A 145 -8.95 8.64 -22.98
C SER A 145 -7.67 8.04 -22.38
N SER A 146 -6.66 7.73 -23.20
CA SER A 146 -5.30 7.50 -22.70
C SER A 146 -4.69 8.79 -22.12
N CYS A 147 -3.94 8.65 -21.02
CA CYS A 147 -3.32 9.76 -20.30
C CYS A 147 -1.84 9.49 -20.08
N VAL A 148 -0.99 10.46 -20.42
CA VAL A 148 0.44 10.41 -20.11
C VAL A 148 0.65 10.58 -18.60
N ILE A 149 1.35 9.62 -18.00
CA ILE A 149 1.71 9.58 -16.57
C ILE A 149 3.21 9.63 -16.34
N GLY A 150 4.01 9.68 -17.40
CA GLY A 150 5.46 9.69 -17.29
C GLY A 150 6.15 9.47 -18.62
N LYS A 151 7.41 9.06 -18.55
CA LYS A 151 8.26 8.72 -19.69
C LYS A 151 8.83 7.32 -19.51
N LEU A 152 9.17 6.63 -20.60
CA LEU A 152 9.89 5.37 -20.50
C LEU A 152 11.29 5.59 -19.94
N THR A 153 11.73 4.72 -19.04
CA THR A 153 13.06 4.87 -18.40
C THR A 153 14.20 4.66 -19.39
N GLN A 154 13.99 3.81 -20.40
CA GLN A 154 15.00 3.51 -21.41
C GLN A 154 15.06 4.56 -22.53
N ASP A 155 14.00 5.36 -22.70
CA ASP A 155 13.90 6.38 -23.73
C ASP A 155 12.92 7.48 -23.31
N GLU A 156 13.45 8.58 -22.79
CA GLU A 156 12.64 9.68 -22.27
C GLU A 156 11.90 10.47 -23.36
N SER A 157 12.19 10.21 -24.65
CA SER A 157 11.43 10.80 -25.75
C SER A 157 10.01 10.22 -25.86
N ILE A 158 9.78 9.01 -25.30
CA ILE A 158 8.53 8.26 -25.43
C ILE A 158 7.67 8.46 -24.18
N ASP A 159 6.42 8.87 -24.39
CA ASP A 159 5.43 9.00 -23.34
C ASP A 159 4.99 7.64 -22.80
N ALA A 160 4.97 7.51 -21.47
CA ALA A 160 4.32 6.41 -20.78
C ALA A 160 2.86 6.80 -20.55
N ALA A 161 1.96 6.21 -21.35
CA ALA A 161 0.52 6.46 -21.27
C ALA A 161 -0.24 5.27 -20.68
N ILE A 162 -1.33 5.56 -19.97
CA ILE A 162 -2.25 4.55 -19.43
C ILE A 162 -3.69 4.88 -19.81
N HIS A 163 -4.52 3.85 -19.93
CA HIS A 163 -5.96 4.01 -20.13
C HIS A 163 -6.69 4.06 -18.78
N ILE A 164 -7.01 5.29 -18.35
CA ILE A 164 -7.62 5.56 -17.03
C ILE A 164 -8.94 4.80 -16.82
N PRO A 165 -9.89 4.74 -17.78
CA PRO A 165 -11.12 3.99 -17.57
C PRO A 165 -10.87 2.49 -17.31
N SER A 166 -9.88 1.86 -17.97
CA SER A 166 -9.52 0.46 -17.67
C SER A 166 -8.85 0.32 -16.30
N MET A 167 -8.03 1.29 -15.88
CA MET A 167 -7.41 1.31 -14.55
C MET A 167 -8.49 1.37 -13.45
N LEU A 168 -9.48 2.24 -13.60
CA LEU A 168 -10.59 2.37 -12.66
C LEU A 168 -11.50 1.15 -12.69
N ALA A 169 -11.97 0.75 -13.88
CA ALA A 169 -12.92 -0.35 -14.04
C ALA A 169 -12.40 -1.70 -13.53
N LYS A 170 -11.08 -1.88 -13.40
CA LYS A 170 -10.47 -3.17 -13.04
C LYS A 170 -9.51 -3.11 -11.86
N HIS A 171 -9.64 -2.08 -11.02
CA HIS A 171 -8.81 -1.84 -9.85
C HIS A 171 -7.33 -1.66 -10.19
N PHE A 172 -6.60 -1.01 -9.30
CA PHE A 172 -5.16 -0.87 -9.46
C PHE A 172 -4.42 -1.04 -8.13
N ALA A 173 -3.14 -1.39 -8.22
CA ALA A 173 -2.24 -1.42 -7.09
C ALA A 173 -0.96 -0.61 -7.35
N VAL A 174 -0.49 0.11 -6.35
CA VAL A 174 0.83 0.76 -6.32
C VAL A 174 1.63 0.13 -5.19
N VAL A 175 2.72 -0.55 -5.55
CA VAL A 175 3.54 -1.30 -4.59
C VAL A 175 4.98 -0.81 -4.62
N GLY A 176 5.62 -0.74 -3.46
CA GLY A 176 7.02 -0.29 -3.36
C GLY A 176 7.47 0.02 -1.95
N SER A 177 8.78 -0.07 -1.68
CA SER A 177 9.35 0.22 -0.37
C SER A 177 9.12 1.68 0.09
N THR A 178 9.39 1.99 1.35
CA THR A 178 9.27 3.38 1.87
C THR A 178 10.20 4.34 1.12
N GLY A 179 9.75 5.56 0.85
CA GLY A 179 10.55 6.62 0.23
C GLY A 179 10.80 6.50 -1.28
N VAL A 180 10.22 5.50 -1.97
CA VAL A 180 10.40 5.32 -3.42
C VAL A 180 9.51 6.24 -4.29
N GLY A 181 8.53 6.91 -3.67
CA GLY A 181 7.59 7.82 -4.33
C GLY A 181 6.16 7.30 -4.53
N LYS A 182 5.71 6.31 -3.75
CA LYS A 182 4.34 5.74 -3.84
C LYS A 182 3.25 6.80 -3.76
N SER A 183 3.23 7.58 -2.68
CA SER A 183 2.19 8.59 -2.43
C SER A 183 2.17 9.62 -3.56
N THR A 184 3.34 10.06 -4.05
CA THR A 184 3.46 10.98 -5.19
C THR A 184 2.92 10.38 -6.49
N ALA A 185 3.23 9.11 -6.77
CA ALA A 185 2.71 8.40 -7.93
C ALA A 185 1.19 8.27 -7.87
N VAL A 186 0.64 7.92 -6.70
CA VAL A 186 -0.81 7.85 -6.48
C VAL A 186 -1.45 9.23 -6.68
N SER A 187 -0.88 10.30 -6.12
CA SER A 187 -1.40 11.65 -6.32
C SER A 187 -1.49 12.01 -7.81
N LEU A 188 -0.44 11.72 -8.59
CA LEU A 188 -0.45 11.91 -10.04
C LEU A 188 -1.57 11.10 -10.71
N LEU A 189 -1.70 9.82 -10.38
CA LEU A 189 -2.74 8.94 -10.95
C LEU A 189 -4.15 9.45 -10.62
N LEU A 190 -4.38 9.94 -9.39
CA LEU A 190 -5.67 10.48 -8.97
C LEU A 190 -6.00 11.80 -9.67
N HIS A 191 -5.04 12.70 -9.85
CA HIS A 191 -5.22 13.92 -10.66
C HIS A 191 -5.64 13.57 -12.10
N LYS A 192 -5.00 12.57 -12.71
CA LYS A 192 -5.37 12.08 -14.05
C LYS A 192 -6.75 11.40 -14.04
N ALA A 193 -7.08 10.66 -13.00
CA ALA A 193 -8.38 9.99 -12.84
C ALA A 193 -9.54 10.99 -12.80
N ILE A 194 -9.43 12.03 -11.97
CA ILE A 194 -10.45 13.06 -11.82
C ILE A 194 -10.59 13.91 -13.09
N ALA A 195 -9.47 14.22 -13.74
CA ALA A 195 -9.50 14.93 -15.02
C ALA A 195 -10.17 14.12 -16.13
N SER A 196 -10.02 12.79 -16.12
CA SER A 196 -10.63 11.89 -17.10
C SER A 196 -12.10 11.58 -16.82
N ASP A 197 -12.49 11.50 -15.55
CA ASP A 197 -13.87 11.27 -15.13
C ASP A 197 -14.28 12.30 -14.06
N PRO A 198 -14.89 13.44 -14.46
CA PRO A 198 -15.37 14.46 -13.53
C PRO A 198 -16.49 13.98 -12.59
N LYS A 199 -17.15 12.85 -12.90
CA LYS A 199 -18.17 12.25 -12.04
C LYS A 199 -17.57 11.34 -10.96
N LEU A 200 -16.27 11.03 -11.06
CA LEU A 200 -15.57 10.20 -10.09
C LEU A 200 -15.65 10.84 -8.69
N ARG A 201 -15.93 10.01 -7.69
CA ARG A 201 -15.79 10.32 -6.27
C ARG A 201 -14.69 9.47 -5.69
N VAL A 202 -13.78 10.07 -4.92
CA VAL A 202 -12.61 9.38 -4.39
C VAL A 202 -12.67 9.42 -2.87
N LEU A 203 -12.64 8.25 -2.24
CA LEU A 203 -12.45 8.10 -0.81
C LEU A 203 -11.05 7.56 -0.55
N ILE A 204 -10.21 8.32 0.15
CA ILE A 204 -8.85 7.90 0.53
C ILE A 204 -8.85 7.58 2.03
N LEU A 205 -8.46 6.35 2.36
CA LEU A 205 -8.16 5.94 3.73
C LEU A 205 -6.67 6.23 3.99
N ASP A 206 -6.40 7.29 4.76
CA ASP A 206 -5.08 7.91 4.91
C ASP A 206 -4.57 7.76 6.37
N PRO A 207 -3.89 6.65 6.72
CA PRO A 207 -3.33 6.42 8.05
C PRO A 207 -2.10 7.27 8.38
N HIS A 208 -1.53 7.98 7.40
CA HIS A 208 -0.32 8.79 7.59
C HIS A 208 -0.56 10.29 7.39
N ASN A 209 -1.78 10.69 7.05
CA ASN A 209 -2.19 12.06 6.77
C ASN A 209 -1.32 12.72 5.68
N GLU A 210 -0.98 11.97 4.62
CA GLU A 210 -0.10 12.43 3.54
C GLU A 210 -0.86 13.05 2.36
N PHE A 211 -2.10 12.62 2.09
CA PHE A 211 -2.77 12.89 0.83
C PHE A 211 -3.53 14.20 0.79
N ALA A 212 -3.97 14.72 1.93
CA ALA A 212 -4.73 15.97 2.01
C ALA A 212 -4.01 17.14 1.30
N ALA A 213 -2.71 17.28 1.55
CA ALA A 213 -1.87 18.33 0.97
C ALA A 213 -1.73 18.25 -0.56
N ALA A 214 -1.91 17.06 -1.15
CA ALA A 214 -1.79 16.87 -2.60
C ALA A 214 -2.99 17.41 -3.39
N PHE A 215 -4.10 17.76 -2.72
CA PHE A 215 -5.38 18.11 -3.35
C PHE A 215 -6.05 19.38 -2.77
N PRO A 216 -5.34 20.51 -2.62
CA PRO A 216 -5.83 21.67 -1.86
C PRO A 216 -7.17 22.25 -2.35
N LYS A 217 -7.48 22.10 -3.64
CA LYS A 217 -8.73 22.59 -4.25
C LYS A 217 -9.81 21.51 -4.44
N HIS A 218 -9.44 20.23 -4.35
CA HIS A 218 -10.31 19.11 -4.75
C HIS A 218 -10.63 18.15 -3.61
N SER A 219 -10.00 18.29 -2.43
CA SER A 219 -10.26 17.46 -1.27
C SER A 219 -11.04 18.16 -0.15
N VAL A 220 -11.83 17.36 0.55
CA VAL A 220 -12.28 17.63 1.91
C VAL A 220 -11.55 16.66 2.83
N VAL A 221 -11.01 17.19 3.92
CA VAL A 221 -10.32 16.41 4.95
C VAL A 221 -11.32 16.10 6.05
N ILE A 222 -11.38 14.83 6.46
CA ILE A 222 -12.12 14.41 7.64
C ILE A 222 -11.09 13.83 8.61
N ASP A 223 -10.92 14.48 9.75
CA ASP A 223 -10.02 14.11 10.84
C ASP A 223 -10.80 13.68 12.08
N THR A 224 -10.13 13.30 13.17
CA THR A 224 -10.80 12.81 14.39
C THR A 224 -11.70 13.85 15.07
N ASP A 225 -11.50 15.14 14.80
CA ASP A 225 -12.23 16.24 15.46
C ASP A 225 -13.48 16.64 14.65
N THR A 226 -13.39 16.52 13.33
CA THR A 226 -14.46 16.80 12.37
C THR A 226 -15.26 15.54 11.99
N LEU A 227 -14.72 14.36 12.30
CA LEU A 227 -15.38 13.09 12.07
C LEU A 227 -16.58 12.94 13.01
N ASP A 228 -17.77 12.98 12.43
CA ASP A 228 -18.98 12.44 13.03
C ASP A 228 -19.31 11.16 12.26
N LEU A 229 -18.90 10.00 12.79
CA LEU A 229 -19.30 8.70 12.26
C LEU A 229 -20.31 8.07 13.21
N PRO A 230 -21.61 8.19 12.94
CA PRO A 230 -22.62 7.72 13.88
C PRO A 230 -22.51 6.21 14.09
N PHE A 231 -22.38 5.78 15.36
CA PHE A 231 -22.23 4.36 15.72
C PHE A 231 -23.40 3.49 15.22
N TRP A 232 -24.58 4.06 14.99
CA TRP A 232 -25.75 3.34 14.52
C TRP A 232 -25.72 3.01 13.01
N LEU A 233 -24.76 3.56 12.25
CA LEU A 233 -24.44 3.12 10.88
C LEU A 233 -23.63 1.82 10.85
N MET A 234 -23.03 1.45 11.98
CA MET A 234 -22.23 0.24 12.11
C MET A 234 -23.13 -0.99 12.18
N ARG A 235 -22.70 -2.06 11.54
CA ARG A 235 -23.24 -3.40 11.76
C ARG A 235 -22.82 -3.93 13.12
N LEU A 236 -23.52 -4.94 13.61
CA LEU A 236 -23.29 -5.55 14.92
C LEU A 236 -21.82 -5.99 15.09
N GLU A 237 -21.22 -6.61 14.07
CA GLU A 237 -19.83 -7.05 14.12
C GLU A 237 -18.85 -5.86 14.18
N GLU A 238 -19.09 -4.81 13.38
CA GLU A 238 -18.27 -3.59 13.35
C GLU A 238 -18.34 -2.83 14.69
N PHE A 239 -19.54 -2.75 15.27
CA PHE A 239 -19.77 -2.17 16.59
C PHE A 239 -19.14 -3.02 17.71
N ALA A 240 -19.26 -4.34 17.63
CA ALA A 240 -18.63 -5.25 18.58
C ALA A 240 -17.11 -5.10 18.58
N GLU A 241 -16.46 -4.99 17.41
CA GLU A 241 -15.02 -4.77 17.32
C GLU A 241 -14.57 -3.52 18.12
N VAL A 242 -15.36 -2.45 18.09
CA VAL A 242 -15.13 -1.23 18.90
C VAL A 242 -15.32 -1.50 20.39
N ILE A 243 -16.47 -2.08 20.77
CA ILE A 243 -16.81 -2.33 22.18
C ILE A 243 -15.83 -3.32 22.83
N PHE A 244 -15.40 -4.35 22.10
CA PHE A 244 -14.43 -5.35 22.56
C PHE A 244 -12.97 -4.93 22.34
N ARG A 245 -12.72 -3.76 21.75
CA ARG A 245 -11.39 -3.17 21.51
C ARG A 245 -10.47 -4.11 20.73
N GLY A 246 -10.97 -4.67 19.64
CA GLY A 246 -10.25 -5.60 18.77
C GLY A 246 -10.04 -7.01 19.36
N ARG A 247 -10.68 -7.32 20.49
CA ARG A 247 -10.65 -8.67 21.08
C ARG A 247 -11.83 -9.48 20.56
N PRO A 248 -11.68 -10.82 20.43
CA PRO A 248 -12.81 -11.68 20.10
C PRO A 248 -14.00 -11.45 21.03
N PRO A 249 -15.20 -11.21 20.50
CA PRO A 249 -16.38 -10.97 21.32
C PRO A 249 -16.79 -12.23 22.08
N ILE A 250 -17.34 -12.03 23.28
CA ILE A 250 -17.94 -13.12 24.07
C ILE A 250 -19.30 -13.43 23.46
N ALA A 251 -19.57 -14.69 23.10
CA ALA A 251 -20.78 -15.11 22.38
C ALA A 251 -22.06 -14.62 23.08
N ASP A 252 -22.18 -14.87 24.38
CA ASP A 252 -23.36 -14.44 25.16
C ASP A 252 -23.55 -12.92 25.17
N GLU A 253 -22.46 -12.14 25.30
CA GLU A 253 -22.52 -10.68 25.27
C GLU A 253 -22.91 -10.16 23.86
N LEU A 254 -22.45 -10.83 22.81
CA LEU A 254 -22.78 -10.49 21.42
C LEU A 254 -24.24 -10.82 21.08
N ASP A 255 -24.75 -11.97 21.53
CA ASP A 255 -26.14 -12.37 21.35
C ASP A 255 -27.08 -11.41 22.10
N MET A 256 -26.69 -10.94 23.30
CA MET A 256 -27.41 -9.89 24.01
C MET A 256 -27.46 -8.58 23.23
N LEU A 257 -26.35 -8.14 22.63
CA LEU A 257 -26.36 -6.95 21.76
C LEU A 257 -27.27 -7.15 20.54
N ARG A 258 -27.26 -8.35 19.93
CA ARG A 258 -28.13 -8.70 18.79
C ARG A 258 -29.61 -8.56 19.13
N ASP A 259 -30.01 -8.90 20.35
CA ASP A 259 -31.39 -8.81 20.82
C ASP A 259 -31.79 -7.38 21.21
N ILE A 260 -30.94 -6.68 21.97
CA ILE A 260 -31.29 -5.40 22.61
C ILE A 260 -31.19 -4.21 21.64
N ILE A 261 -30.22 -4.20 20.72
CA ILE A 261 -30.06 -3.08 19.74
C ILE A 261 -31.34 -2.86 18.90
N PRO A 262 -31.99 -3.89 18.33
CA PRO A 262 -33.27 -3.72 17.65
C PRO A 262 -34.36 -3.08 18.52
N GLU A 263 -34.42 -3.42 19.82
CA GLU A 263 -35.37 -2.82 20.75
C GLU A 263 -35.09 -1.33 20.96
N ALA A 264 -33.81 -0.96 21.16
CA ALA A 264 -33.40 0.45 21.27
C ALA A 264 -33.76 1.25 20.00
N LYS A 265 -33.54 0.68 18.82
CA LYS A 265 -33.92 1.29 17.52
C LYS A 265 -35.43 1.49 17.38
N ARG A 266 -36.24 0.54 17.84
CA ARG A 266 -37.71 0.66 17.82
C ARG A 266 -38.21 1.71 18.81
N ALA A 267 -37.62 1.77 20.00
CA ALA A 267 -37.95 2.78 21.01
C ALA A 267 -37.69 4.19 20.49
N PHE A 268 -36.55 4.41 19.82
CA PHE A 268 -36.21 5.70 19.21
C PHE A 268 -37.22 6.12 18.12
N ARG A 269 -37.55 5.22 17.18
CA ARG A 269 -38.59 5.46 16.15
C ARG A 269 -39.96 5.81 16.72
N GLY A 270 -40.29 5.31 17.92
CA GLY A 270 -41.57 5.59 18.57
C GLY A 270 -41.77 7.05 18.98
N SER A 271 -40.67 7.82 19.07
CA SER A 271 -40.66 9.20 19.56
C SER A 271 -40.72 10.29 18.46
N ASP A 272 -40.35 9.98 17.21
CA ASP A 272 -40.35 10.94 16.09
C ASP A 272 -41.50 10.70 15.09
N SER A 273 -42.34 11.75 14.94
CA SER A 273 -43.37 12.04 13.91
C SER A 273 -44.34 10.92 13.43
N PRO A 274 -45.67 11.14 13.50
CA PRO A 274 -46.70 10.17 13.06
C PRO A 274 -46.72 9.89 11.54
N LEU A 275 -46.00 10.67 10.72
CA LEU A 275 -45.92 10.49 9.26
C LEU A 275 -45.03 9.29 8.83
N MET A 276 -44.01 8.92 9.62
CA MET A 276 -43.16 7.75 9.33
C MET A 276 -43.77 6.41 9.73
N ARG A 277 -44.83 6.39 10.56
CA ARG A 277 -45.54 5.15 10.94
C ARG A 277 -46.17 4.42 9.74
N ARG A 278 -46.63 5.17 8.73
CA ARG A 278 -47.48 4.62 7.66
C ARG A 278 -46.75 3.86 6.56
N GLN A 279 -45.44 4.03 6.39
CA GLN A 279 -44.67 3.34 5.33
C GLN A 279 -43.89 2.11 5.83
N SER A 280 -43.69 1.93 7.14
CA SER A 280 -42.67 1.00 7.68
C SER A 280 -43.19 -0.23 8.43
N GLU A 281 -44.50 -0.50 8.50
CA GLU A 281 -45.03 -1.66 9.24
C GLU A 281 -44.62 -3.03 8.66
N LYS A 282 -44.00 -3.08 7.48
CA LYS A 282 -43.52 -4.31 6.83
C LYS A 282 -42.01 -4.57 6.91
N SER A 283 -41.21 -3.67 7.49
CA SER A 283 -39.75 -3.86 7.57
C SER A 283 -39.31 -4.22 8.99
N SER A 284 -38.78 -5.43 9.16
CA SER A 284 -38.22 -5.91 10.43
C SER A 284 -36.92 -5.15 10.76
N VAL A 285 -36.92 -4.36 11.83
CA VAL A 285 -35.70 -3.70 12.34
C VAL A 285 -34.78 -4.74 13.00
N THR A 286 -33.54 -4.80 12.54
CA THR A 286 -32.47 -5.67 13.05
C THR A 286 -31.32 -4.85 13.65
N ALA A 287 -30.34 -5.52 14.26
CA ALA A 287 -29.15 -4.87 14.80
C ALA A 287 -28.33 -4.14 13.72
N ASP A 288 -28.37 -4.62 12.48
CA ASP A 288 -27.60 -4.07 11.34
C ASP A 288 -28.36 -3.00 10.53
N THR A 289 -29.64 -2.74 10.85
CA THR A 289 -30.42 -1.72 10.12
C THR A 289 -29.91 -0.32 10.51
N PRO A 290 -29.53 0.57 9.59
CA PRO A 290 -28.94 1.88 9.90
C PRO A 290 -30.03 2.86 10.39
N VAL A 291 -30.49 2.66 11.62
CA VAL A 291 -31.54 3.47 12.26
C VAL A 291 -30.94 4.06 13.53
N PRO A 292 -31.07 5.38 13.75
CA PRO A 292 -30.59 6.01 14.97
C PRO A 292 -31.22 5.40 16.22
N TYR A 293 -30.44 5.32 17.29
CA TYR A 293 -30.88 4.94 18.64
C TYR A 293 -29.92 5.56 19.64
N ARG A 294 -30.36 5.80 20.88
CA ARG A 294 -29.48 6.38 21.91
C ARG A 294 -28.75 5.31 22.69
N MET A 295 -27.48 5.56 23.01
CA MET A 295 -26.72 4.70 23.91
C MET A 295 -27.33 4.68 25.33
N ALA A 296 -27.95 5.78 25.76
CA ALA A 296 -28.70 5.83 27.02
C ALA A 296 -29.86 4.83 27.03
N ASP A 297 -30.60 4.71 25.92
CA ASP A 297 -31.72 3.77 25.80
C ASP A 297 -31.21 2.32 25.77
N LEU A 298 -30.09 2.05 25.07
CA LEU A 298 -29.43 0.75 25.09
C LEU A 298 -29.03 0.34 26.52
N LEU A 299 -28.40 1.26 27.27
CA LEU A 299 -28.00 1.01 28.66
C LEU A 299 -29.19 0.79 29.58
N ALA A 300 -30.29 1.53 29.39
CA ALA A 300 -31.53 1.36 30.15
C ALA A 300 -32.16 -0.02 29.91
N LEU A 301 -32.18 -0.50 28.66
CA LEU A 301 -32.68 -1.83 28.32
C LEU A 301 -31.79 -2.94 28.91
N ILE A 302 -30.47 -2.76 28.93
CA ILE A 302 -29.55 -3.69 29.61
C ILE A 302 -29.87 -3.73 31.11
N ASP A 303 -30.09 -2.59 31.75
CA ASP A 303 -30.47 -2.51 33.17
C ASP A 303 -31.80 -3.17 33.47
N GLU A 304 -32.81 -2.95 32.62
CA GLU A 304 -34.11 -3.60 32.74
C GLU A 304 -33.95 -5.12 32.68
N ARG A 305 -33.17 -5.64 31.72
CA ARG A 305 -32.94 -7.08 31.57
C ARG A 305 -32.16 -7.69 32.74
N ILE A 306 -31.23 -6.95 33.35
CA ILE A 306 -30.56 -7.35 34.60
C ILE A 306 -31.56 -7.45 35.76
N GLY A 307 -32.54 -6.54 35.80
CA GLY A 307 -33.58 -6.45 36.83
C GLY A 307 -34.64 -7.55 36.77
N ARG A 308 -34.88 -8.16 35.60
CA ARG A 308 -35.85 -9.26 35.43
C ARG A 308 -35.48 -10.47 36.30
N LEU A 309 -36.51 -11.18 36.78
CA LEU A 309 -36.32 -12.36 37.66
C LEU A 309 -35.79 -13.59 36.89
N GLU A 310 -35.97 -13.61 35.58
CA GLU A 310 -35.51 -14.67 34.67
C GLU A 310 -34.02 -14.49 34.30
N GLY A 311 -33.39 -15.55 33.79
CA GLY A 311 -32.03 -15.45 33.21
C GLY A 311 -30.88 -15.28 34.21
N ARG A 312 -30.85 -16.03 35.32
CA ARG A 312 -29.77 -15.92 36.35
C ARG A 312 -28.35 -16.10 35.79
N GLN A 313 -28.19 -16.90 34.73
CA GLN A 313 -26.91 -17.14 34.06
C GLN A 313 -26.50 -15.97 33.12
N GLU A 314 -27.44 -15.19 32.61
CA GLU A 314 -27.18 -14.04 31.71
C GLU A 314 -26.68 -12.80 32.48
N LYS A 315 -27.07 -12.65 33.75
CA LYS A 315 -26.80 -11.43 34.54
C LYS A 315 -25.31 -11.03 34.63
N PRO A 316 -24.34 -11.95 34.83
CA PRO A 316 -22.92 -11.60 34.82
C PRO A 316 -22.46 -11.02 33.48
N HIS A 317 -22.91 -11.61 32.36
CA HIS A 317 -22.57 -11.16 31.01
C HIS A 317 -23.18 -9.78 30.70
N LEU A 318 -24.45 -9.56 31.06
CA LEU A 318 -25.09 -8.23 30.91
C LEU A 318 -24.36 -7.14 31.72
N ARG A 319 -23.89 -7.45 32.93
CA ARG A 319 -23.11 -6.50 33.74
C ARG A 319 -21.75 -6.20 33.12
N SER A 320 -21.05 -7.23 32.63
CA SER A 320 -19.78 -7.08 31.92
C SER A 320 -19.94 -6.24 30.65
N LEU A 321 -20.94 -6.57 29.83
CA LEU A 321 -21.30 -5.85 28.61
C LEU A 321 -21.63 -4.37 28.92
N LYS A 322 -22.46 -4.10 29.94
CA LYS A 322 -22.78 -2.73 30.37
C LYS A 322 -21.51 -1.93 30.69
N MET A 323 -20.63 -2.50 31.51
CA MET A 323 -19.38 -1.84 31.90
C MET A 323 -18.46 -1.60 30.70
N ARG A 324 -18.43 -2.53 29.74
CA ARG A 324 -17.66 -2.42 28.51
C ARG A 324 -18.18 -1.29 27.61
N VAL A 325 -19.50 -1.19 27.43
CA VAL A 325 -20.15 -0.12 26.67
C VAL A 325 -19.88 1.25 27.31
N ILE A 326 -20.05 1.36 28.63
CA ILE A 326 -19.75 2.60 29.37
C ILE A 326 -18.27 2.98 29.22
N SER A 327 -17.38 1.99 29.29
CA SER A 327 -15.94 2.21 29.13
C SER A 327 -15.56 2.69 27.73
N ALA A 328 -16.30 2.29 26.68
CA ALA A 328 -16.08 2.79 25.32
C ALA A 328 -16.60 4.22 25.17
N ILE A 329 -17.82 4.51 25.66
CA ILE A 329 -18.43 5.86 25.59
C ILE A 329 -17.56 6.91 26.30
N ASN A 330 -16.97 6.54 27.45
CA ASN A 330 -16.17 7.47 28.26
C ASN A 330 -14.71 7.59 27.80
N ASP A 331 -14.25 6.81 26.83
CA ASP A 331 -12.87 6.86 26.35
C ASP A 331 -12.74 7.95 25.27
N PRO A 332 -11.94 9.02 25.50
CA PRO A 332 -11.87 10.17 24.60
C PRO A 332 -11.48 9.83 23.17
N ARG A 333 -10.81 8.70 22.95
CA ARG A 333 -10.39 8.27 21.60
C ARG A 333 -11.55 7.82 20.72
N TYR A 334 -12.74 7.57 21.30
CA TYR A 334 -13.97 7.28 20.57
C TYR A 334 -14.93 8.48 20.53
N HIS A 335 -14.45 9.68 20.86
CA HIS A 335 -15.31 10.87 20.89
C HIS A 335 -16.01 11.09 19.54
N PHE A 336 -15.31 10.90 18.42
CA PHE A 336 -15.87 10.98 17.06
C PHE A 336 -17.08 10.06 16.78
N MET A 337 -17.29 9.01 17.60
CA MET A 337 -18.46 8.12 17.49
C MET A 337 -19.56 8.45 18.50
N PHE A 338 -19.21 8.96 19.69
CA PHE A 338 -20.11 9.08 20.84
C PHE A 338 -20.31 10.53 21.33
N SER A 339 -19.74 11.53 20.66
CA SER A 339 -19.72 12.95 21.08
C SER A 339 -21.10 13.60 21.11
N ASN A 340 -21.98 13.22 20.19
CA ASN A 340 -23.25 13.90 19.99
C ASN A 340 -24.31 13.45 21.01
N ASN A 341 -24.58 14.33 21.98
CA ASN A 341 -25.66 14.16 22.96
C ASN A 341 -27.06 14.23 22.34
N THR A 342 -27.20 14.90 21.19
CA THR A 342 -28.45 14.99 20.43
C THR A 342 -28.37 14.11 19.20
N ILE A 343 -28.78 12.85 19.35
CA ILE A 343 -28.86 11.93 18.23
C ILE A 343 -30.04 12.34 17.35
N SER A 344 -29.71 12.80 16.15
CA SER A 344 -30.63 13.05 15.05
C SER A 344 -30.26 12.14 13.86
N ASP A 345 -31.18 11.99 12.91
CA ASP A 345 -30.92 11.22 11.70
C ASP A 345 -30.07 12.03 10.71
N THR A 346 -28.76 11.99 10.89
CA THR A 346 -27.76 12.69 10.06
C THR A 346 -27.22 11.82 8.92
N ILE A 347 -27.88 10.71 8.57
CA ILE A 347 -27.35 9.74 7.59
C ILE A 347 -27.06 10.41 6.25
N MET A 348 -27.95 11.28 5.79
CA MET A 348 -27.83 11.96 4.50
C MET A 348 -26.64 12.91 4.49
N GLU A 349 -26.46 13.71 5.53
CA GLU A 349 -25.36 14.66 5.68
C GLU A 349 -24.01 13.94 5.78
N THR A 350 -23.96 12.90 6.62
CA THR A 350 -22.77 12.06 6.81
C THR A 350 -22.33 11.40 5.49
N ILE A 351 -23.28 10.80 4.77
CA ILE A 351 -23.01 10.17 3.47
C ILE A 351 -22.56 11.22 2.44
N ALA A 352 -23.27 12.34 2.36
CA ALA A 352 -22.94 13.41 1.42
C ALA A 352 -21.53 13.96 1.65
N GLN A 353 -21.15 14.15 2.92
CA GLN A 353 -19.83 14.67 3.31
C GLN A 353 -18.71 13.66 3.04
N ILE A 354 -18.87 12.41 3.48
CA ILE A 354 -17.83 11.37 3.35
C ILE A 354 -17.66 10.94 1.88
N PHE A 355 -18.76 10.71 1.16
CA PHE A 355 -18.71 10.17 -0.20
C PHE A 355 -18.79 11.24 -1.28
N ARG A 356 -18.89 12.52 -0.89
CA ARG A 356 -18.91 13.70 -1.77
C ARG A 356 -20.07 13.63 -2.78
N ILE A 357 -21.29 13.49 -2.26
CA ILE A 357 -22.52 13.35 -3.06
C ILE A 357 -23.57 14.37 -2.56
N PRO A 358 -23.72 15.54 -3.22
CA PRO A 358 -22.96 16.04 -4.38
C PRO A 358 -21.51 16.41 -4.04
N GLY A 359 -20.66 16.52 -5.06
CA GLY A 359 -19.21 16.70 -4.88
C GLY A 359 -18.77 18.14 -4.69
N ASP A 360 -19.54 19.11 -5.18
CA ASP A 360 -19.31 20.56 -5.10
C ASP A 360 -17.85 20.96 -5.42
N ASP A 361 -17.38 20.55 -6.61
CA ASP A 361 -16.01 20.74 -7.12
C ASP A 361 -14.86 20.12 -6.28
N LYS A 362 -15.20 19.45 -5.17
CA LYS A 362 -14.28 18.70 -4.31
C LYS A 362 -14.63 17.21 -4.32
N PRO A 363 -14.24 16.46 -5.36
CA PRO A 363 -14.62 15.05 -5.51
C PRO A 363 -13.88 14.09 -4.56
N ILE A 364 -12.84 14.56 -3.84
CA ILE A 364 -12.02 13.71 -2.98
C ILE A 364 -12.41 13.92 -1.50
N CYS A 365 -12.59 12.84 -0.78
CA CYS A 365 -12.57 12.81 0.68
C CYS A 365 -11.27 12.12 1.12
N THR A 366 -10.42 12.83 1.87
CA THR A 366 -9.26 12.25 2.55
C THR A 366 -9.63 11.99 4.00
N PHE A 367 -9.85 10.72 4.32
CA PHE A 367 -10.23 10.27 5.65
C PHE A 367 -8.96 9.95 6.46
N GLN A 368 -8.62 10.83 7.39
CA GLN A 368 -7.43 10.71 8.22
C GLN A 368 -7.66 9.68 9.31
N LEU A 369 -6.87 8.62 9.28
CA LEU A 369 -6.92 7.55 10.28
C LEU A 369 -5.82 7.69 11.34
N ALA A 370 -4.90 8.64 11.17
CA ALA A 370 -3.90 8.94 12.19
C ALA A 370 -4.58 9.46 13.46
N GLY A 371 -4.16 8.96 14.62
CA GLY A 371 -4.76 9.28 15.92
C GLY A 371 -5.94 8.39 16.32
N ILE A 372 -6.55 7.67 15.38
CA ILE A 372 -7.57 6.66 15.69
C ILE A 372 -6.87 5.40 16.25
N PRO A 373 -7.39 4.77 17.33
CA PRO A 373 -6.85 3.51 17.83
C PRO A 373 -6.88 2.42 16.76
N SER A 374 -5.83 1.60 16.69
CA SER A 374 -5.68 0.55 15.67
C SER A 374 -6.86 -0.42 15.59
N GLU A 375 -7.48 -0.72 16.74
CA GLU A 375 -8.66 -1.57 16.86
C GLU A 375 -9.90 -0.96 16.17
N VAL A 376 -10.00 0.37 16.12
CA VAL A 376 -11.14 1.08 15.52
C VAL A 376 -10.93 1.35 14.04
N VAL A 377 -9.69 1.57 13.63
CA VAL A 377 -9.33 1.78 12.22
C VAL A 377 -9.91 0.67 11.34
N ASN A 378 -9.86 -0.58 11.81
CA ASN A 378 -10.46 -1.72 11.13
C ASN A 378 -11.98 -1.56 10.94
N SER A 379 -12.72 -1.28 12.02
CA SER A 379 -14.17 -1.08 11.96
C SER A 379 -14.56 0.08 11.07
N VAL A 380 -13.85 1.21 11.18
CA VAL A 380 -14.09 2.41 10.36
C VAL A 380 -13.84 2.10 8.89
N ALA A 381 -12.71 1.47 8.55
CA ALA A 381 -12.42 1.05 7.18
C ALA A 381 -13.49 0.08 6.65
N SER A 382 -14.00 -0.83 7.49
CA SER A 382 -15.09 -1.75 7.13
C SER A 382 -16.38 -1.00 6.79
N VAL A 383 -16.83 -0.10 7.67
CA VAL A 383 -18.03 0.74 7.47
C VAL A 383 -17.91 1.54 6.19
N LEU A 384 -16.78 2.25 6.01
CA LEU A 384 -16.53 3.10 4.85
C LEU A 384 -16.53 2.32 3.53
N CYS A 385 -15.81 1.19 3.47
CA CYS A 385 -15.75 0.35 2.27
C CYS A 385 -17.10 -0.32 1.97
N ARG A 386 -17.80 -0.79 3.01
CA ARG A 386 -19.13 -1.37 2.88
C ARG A 386 -20.12 -0.33 2.33
N MET A 387 -20.14 0.86 2.92
CA MET A 387 -21.03 1.94 2.48
C MET A 387 -20.70 2.41 1.07
N ALA A 388 -19.42 2.55 0.70
CA ALA A 388 -19.00 2.83 -0.68
C ALA A 388 -19.64 1.85 -1.68
N PHE A 389 -19.58 0.55 -1.36
CA PHE A 389 -20.19 -0.49 -2.17
C PHE A 389 -21.73 -0.42 -2.18
N GLU A 390 -22.35 -0.25 -1.02
CA GLU A 390 -23.82 -0.20 -0.90
C GLU A 390 -24.38 1.02 -1.64
N LEU A 391 -23.76 2.20 -1.53
CA LEU A 391 -24.19 3.41 -2.22
C LEU A 391 -24.15 3.24 -3.73
N THR A 392 -23.05 2.72 -4.27
CA THR A 392 -22.92 2.50 -5.70
C THR A 392 -23.89 1.43 -6.21
N LEU A 393 -24.08 0.34 -5.44
CA LEU A 393 -25.09 -0.70 -5.72
C LEU A 393 -26.52 -0.13 -5.83
N TRP A 394 -26.92 0.73 -4.90
CA TRP A 394 -28.26 1.34 -4.88
C TRP A 394 -28.42 2.53 -5.83
N SER A 395 -27.32 3.03 -6.41
CA SER A 395 -27.32 4.16 -7.34
C SER A 395 -27.68 3.82 -8.78
N ASP A 396 -27.82 2.53 -9.11
CA ASP A 396 -28.05 2.03 -10.47
C ASP A 396 -27.05 2.59 -11.50
N GLY A 397 -25.77 2.70 -11.09
CA GLY A 397 -24.68 3.19 -11.93
C GLY A 397 -24.57 4.72 -12.02
N ALA A 398 -25.35 5.49 -11.26
CA ALA A 398 -25.24 6.95 -11.25
C ALA A 398 -23.96 7.46 -10.56
N ILE A 399 -23.37 6.67 -9.66
CA ILE A 399 -22.18 7.04 -8.89
C ILE A 399 -20.99 6.19 -9.33
N HIS A 400 -19.91 6.86 -9.73
CA HIS A 400 -18.60 6.24 -9.94
C HIS A 400 -17.73 6.55 -8.73
N MET A 401 -17.23 5.53 -8.05
CA MET A 401 -16.46 5.69 -6.82
C MET A 401 -15.12 4.96 -6.91
N LEU A 402 -14.07 5.58 -6.40
CA LEU A 402 -12.77 4.96 -6.18
C LEU A 402 -12.47 4.98 -4.69
N VAL A 403 -12.31 3.80 -4.10
CA VAL A 403 -11.79 3.65 -2.73
C VAL A 403 -10.29 3.42 -2.81
N VAL A 404 -9.50 4.30 -2.20
CA VAL A 404 -8.05 4.20 -2.12
C VAL A 404 -7.66 3.78 -0.72
N CYS A 405 -7.01 2.63 -0.63
CA CYS A 405 -6.59 2.00 0.60
C CYS A 405 -5.07 2.16 0.75
N GLU A 406 -4.63 3.14 1.53
CA GLU A 406 -3.22 3.29 1.87
C GLU A 406 -2.81 2.33 2.99
N GLU A 407 -1.57 1.82 2.92
CA GLU A 407 -1.02 0.84 3.87
C GLU A 407 -1.94 -0.38 4.04
N ALA A 408 -2.54 -0.84 2.93
CA ALA A 408 -3.63 -1.81 2.94
C ALA A 408 -3.32 -3.13 3.67
N HIS A 409 -2.03 -3.50 3.79
CA HIS A 409 -1.62 -4.68 4.56
C HIS A 409 -1.97 -4.60 6.06
N ARG A 410 -2.21 -3.40 6.62
CA ARG A 410 -2.59 -3.22 8.03
C ARG A 410 -3.98 -3.75 8.35
N TYR A 411 -4.94 -3.59 7.44
CA TYR A 411 -6.34 -3.98 7.65
C TYR A 411 -6.81 -5.10 6.70
N ILE A 412 -5.95 -5.51 5.75
CA ILE A 412 -6.18 -6.66 4.85
C ILE A 412 -4.97 -7.61 4.87
N PRO A 413 -4.59 -8.15 6.04
CA PRO A 413 -3.42 -9.01 6.12
C PRO A 413 -3.61 -10.32 5.33
N ALA A 414 -2.48 -10.89 4.88
CA ALA A 414 -2.45 -12.18 4.19
C ALA A 414 -2.92 -13.34 5.07
N ASP A 415 -2.68 -13.25 6.39
CA ASP A 415 -3.18 -14.20 7.37
C ASP A 415 -4.65 -13.87 7.71
N PRO A 416 -5.61 -14.77 7.42
CA PRO A 416 -7.03 -14.52 7.70
C PRO A 416 -7.36 -14.37 9.18
N THR A 417 -6.49 -14.87 10.08
CA THR A 417 -6.63 -14.76 11.54
C THR A 417 -6.16 -13.42 12.08
N LEU A 418 -5.38 -12.68 11.30
CA LEU A 418 -4.99 -11.32 11.60
C LEU A 418 -5.99 -10.33 11.00
N GLY A 419 -6.08 -9.15 11.62
CA GLY A 419 -6.99 -8.08 11.21
C GLY A 419 -8.46 -8.39 11.52
N PHE A 420 -9.36 -7.63 10.90
CA PHE A 420 -10.80 -7.71 11.13
C PHE A 420 -11.51 -8.30 9.92
N PHE A 421 -12.21 -9.43 10.11
CA PHE A 421 -12.86 -10.17 9.02
C PHE A 421 -13.83 -9.30 8.19
N PRO A 422 -14.72 -8.48 8.78
CA PRO A 422 -15.63 -7.62 8.02
C PRO A 422 -14.92 -6.58 7.14
N THR A 423 -13.78 -6.03 7.55
CA THR A 423 -12.98 -5.12 6.70
C THR A 423 -12.48 -5.84 5.46
N ARG A 424 -11.88 -7.02 5.65
CA ARG A 424 -11.41 -7.86 4.55
C ARG A 424 -12.57 -8.27 3.64
N GLN A 425 -13.71 -8.64 4.21
CA GLN A 425 -14.90 -9.01 3.44
C GLN A 425 -15.43 -7.84 2.60
N ALA A 426 -15.54 -6.65 3.18
CA ALA A 426 -16.00 -5.45 2.48
C ALA A 426 -15.08 -5.12 1.30
N ILE A 427 -13.76 -5.13 1.51
CA ILE A 427 -12.78 -4.81 0.46
C ILE A 427 -12.70 -5.93 -0.58
N ALA A 428 -12.76 -7.20 -0.18
CA ALA A 428 -12.84 -8.32 -1.11
C ALA A 428 -14.09 -8.26 -1.99
N ARG A 429 -15.22 -7.79 -1.43
CA ARG A 429 -16.46 -7.59 -2.20
C ARG A 429 -16.31 -6.49 -3.23
N ILE A 430 -15.68 -5.35 -2.89
CA ILE A 430 -15.33 -4.32 -3.87
C ILE A 430 -14.43 -4.91 -4.97
N ALA A 431 -13.39 -5.65 -4.59
CA ALA A 431 -12.42 -6.21 -5.54
C ALA A 431 -13.03 -7.26 -6.50
N LYS A 432 -14.03 -8.03 -6.05
CA LYS A 432 -14.66 -9.10 -6.85
C LYS A 432 -15.88 -8.62 -7.64
N GLU A 433 -16.71 -7.75 -7.04
CA GLU A 433 -18.02 -7.37 -7.58
C GLU A 433 -18.11 -5.89 -7.94
N GLY A 434 -17.22 -5.04 -7.41
CA GLY A 434 -17.32 -3.59 -7.51
C GLY A 434 -17.34 -3.06 -8.94
N ARG A 435 -16.62 -3.74 -9.84
CA ARG A 435 -16.59 -3.43 -11.29
C ARG A 435 -17.98 -3.36 -11.92
N LYS A 436 -18.92 -4.18 -11.45
CA LYS A 436 -20.30 -4.23 -11.97
C LYS A 436 -21.13 -3.02 -11.53
N TYR A 437 -20.81 -2.46 -10.37
CA TYR A 437 -21.63 -1.44 -9.70
C TYR A 437 -21.02 -0.04 -9.74
N GLY A 438 -19.84 0.13 -10.35
CA GLY A 438 -19.19 1.44 -10.47
C GLY A 438 -18.30 1.81 -9.27
N VAL A 439 -17.86 0.81 -8.48
CA VAL A 439 -16.88 1.01 -7.39
C VAL A 439 -15.55 0.34 -7.71
N SER A 440 -14.51 1.17 -7.76
CA SER A 440 -13.12 0.84 -8.03
C SER A 440 -12.31 0.78 -6.74
N LEU A 441 -11.16 0.12 -6.79
CA LEU A 441 -10.27 -0.08 -5.66
C LEU A 441 -8.85 0.29 -6.09
N GLY A 442 -8.21 1.15 -5.30
CA GLY A 442 -6.80 1.49 -5.42
C GLY A 442 -6.06 0.99 -4.19
N ILE A 443 -5.20 -0.02 -4.33
CA ILE A 443 -4.42 -0.57 -3.23
C ILE A 443 -3.03 0.04 -3.21
N ILE A 444 -2.59 0.56 -2.05
CA ILE A 444 -1.25 1.08 -1.88
C ILE A 444 -0.60 0.35 -0.71
N THR A 445 0.55 -0.27 -0.94
CA THR A 445 1.28 -0.99 0.12
C THR A 445 2.76 -1.08 -0.17
N GLN A 446 3.56 -1.04 0.89
CA GLN A 446 4.99 -1.34 0.88
C GLN A 446 5.32 -2.80 1.16
N ARG A 447 4.33 -3.61 1.57
CA ARG A 447 4.48 -5.02 1.92
C ARG A 447 3.46 -5.88 1.17
N PRO A 448 3.61 -6.08 -0.16
CA PRO A 448 2.65 -6.89 -0.93
C PRO A 448 2.55 -8.34 -0.44
N GLY A 449 3.59 -8.91 0.17
CA GLY A 449 3.56 -10.26 0.75
C GLY A 449 2.87 -10.40 2.10
N GLU A 450 2.59 -9.28 2.76
CA GLU A 450 1.75 -9.25 3.97
C GLU A 450 0.28 -8.93 3.64
N LEU A 451 -0.06 -8.68 2.38
CA LEU A 451 -1.42 -8.38 1.91
C LEU A 451 -2.13 -9.67 1.41
N ASP A 452 -3.46 -9.73 1.56
CA ASP A 452 -4.29 -10.77 0.96
C ASP A 452 -4.08 -10.88 -0.58
N GLN A 453 -3.59 -12.04 -1.01
CA GLN A 453 -3.25 -12.32 -2.41
C GLN A 453 -4.48 -12.43 -3.32
N THR A 454 -5.64 -12.79 -2.77
CA THR A 454 -6.90 -12.80 -3.52
C THR A 454 -7.30 -11.39 -3.90
N ILE A 455 -7.17 -10.43 -2.98
CA ILE A 455 -7.48 -9.02 -3.25
C ILE A 455 -6.42 -8.40 -4.18
N LEU A 456 -5.14 -8.66 -3.94
CA LEU A 456 -4.06 -8.16 -4.80
C LEU A 456 -4.19 -8.67 -6.24
N SER A 457 -4.53 -9.95 -6.43
CA SER A 457 -4.74 -10.53 -7.78
C SER A 457 -5.97 -9.99 -8.52
N GLN A 458 -6.93 -9.38 -7.81
CA GLN A 458 -8.03 -8.65 -8.46
C GLN A 458 -7.61 -7.27 -8.99
N CYS A 459 -6.43 -6.76 -8.62
CA CYS A 459 -5.90 -5.52 -9.17
C CYS A 459 -5.32 -5.80 -10.56
N SER A 460 -6.10 -5.52 -11.61
CA SER A 460 -5.69 -5.82 -12.98
C SER A 460 -4.66 -4.84 -13.54
N THR A 461 -4.36 -3.75 -12.86
CA THR A 461 -3.28 -2.82 -13.21
C THR A 461 -2.35 -2.65 -12.00
N VAL A 462 -1.05 -2.83 -12.18
CA VAL A 462 -0.08 -2.73 -11.09
C VAL A 462 1.08 -1.83 -11.50
N PHE A 463 1.42 -0.91 -10.61
CA PHE A 463 2.62 -0.09 -10.68
C PHE A 463 3.60 -0.56 -9.61
N ALA A 464 4.57 -1.38 -10.03
CA ALA A 464 5.59 -1.93 -9.15
C ALA A 464 6.84 -1.05 -9.13
N MET A 465 7.00 -0.30 -8.05
CA MET A 465 8.20 0.47 -7.76
C MET A 465 9.26 -0.41 -7.08
N ARG A 466 10.42 0.15 -6.75
CA ARG A 466 11.51 -0.60 -6.09
C ARG A 466 11.01 -1.34 -4.84
N LEU A 467 11.26 -2.66 -4.80
CA LEU A 467 10.97 -3.55 -3.68
C LEU A 467 12.27 -4.17 -3.16
N ALA A 468 12.56 -4.00 -1.87
CA ALA A 468 13.79 -4.49 -1.27
C ALA A 468 13.79 -6.01 -0.98
N ASN A 469 12.62 -6.59 -0.73
CA ASN A 469 12.48 -7.97 -0.25
C ASN A 469 12.20 -8.94 -1.41
N ASP A 470 12.96 -10.03 -1.49
CA ASP A 470 12.83 -11.05 -2.54
C ASP A 470 11.44 -11.69 -2.57
N ARG A 471 10.84 -11.97 -1.40
CA ARG A 471 9.48 -12.52 -1.31
C ARG A 471 8.44 -11.58 -1.93
N ASP A 472 8.58 -10.28 -1.69
CA ASP A 472 7.70 -9.27 -2.26
C ASP A 472 7.90 -9.16 -3.79
N GLN A 473 9.14 -9.26 -4.25
CA GLN A 473 9.45 -9.28 -5.68
C GLN A 473 8.85 -10.52 -6.37
N ASP A 474 8.94 -11.71 -5.75
CA ASP A 474 8.40 -12.95 -6.30
C ASP A 474 6.88 -12.93 -6.45
N ILE A 475 6.18 -12.31 -5.50
CA ILE A 475 4.73 -12.11 -5.58
C ILE A 475 4.38 -11.24 -6.79
N ILE A 476 5.07 -10.12 -6.99
CA ILE A 476 4.85 -9.26 -8.15
C ILE A 476 5.24 -9.98 -9.45
N ARG A 477 6.34 -10.74 -9.47
CA ARG A 477 6.75 -11.57 -10.61
C ARG A 477 5.67 -12.56 -11.01
N SER A 478 5.03 -13.21 -10.03
CA SER A 478 3.97 -14.20 -10.29
C SER A 478 2.69 -13.57 -10.86
N ALA A 479 2.46 -12.28 -10.61
CA ALA A 479 1.31 -11.54 -11.15
C ALA A 479 1.55 -11.01 -12.57
N ILE A 480 2.80 -10.96 -13.04
CA ILE A 480 3.15 -10.49 -14.37
C ILE A 480 2.92 -11.63 -15.37
N PRO A 481 2.22 -11.39 -16.51
CA PRO A 481 2.06 -12.40 -17.54
C PRO A 481 3.40 -13.00 -17.99
N ASN A 482 3.42 -14.32 -18.23
CA ASN A 482 4.63 -15.06 -18.62
C ASN A 482 5.37 -14.51 -19.85
N SER A 483 4.71 -13.68 -20.67
CA SER A 483 5.25 -13.00 -21.85
C SER A 483 6.08 -11.75 -21.53
N SER A 484 6.31 -11.41 -20.26
CA SER A 484 7.07 -10.21 -19.86
C SER A 484 7.96 -10.43 -18.64
N ILE A 485 8.38 -11.69 -18.41
CA ILE A 485 9.22 -12.07 -17.25
C ILE A 485 10.55 -11.31 -17.28
N SER A 486 11.09 -10.99 -18.45
CA SER A 486 12.36 -10.26 -18.54
C SER A 486 12.32 -8.86 -17.93
N THR A 487 11.14 -8.22 -17.87
CA THR A 487 10.97 -6.91 -17.25
C THR A 487 11.17 -6.98 -15.72
N THR A 488 11.01 -8.17 -15.13
CA THR A 488 11.01 -8.36 -13.67
C THR A 488 12.39 -8.53 -13.04
N SER A 489 13.41 -8.85 -13.83
CA SER A 489 14.80 -8.91 -13.35
C SER A 489 15.29 -7.53 -12.86
N PHE A 490 14.60 -6.45 -13.26
CA PHE A 490 14.95 -5.09 -12.91
C PHE A 490 14.30 -4.58 -11.63
N LEU A 491 13.38 -5.33 -10.98
CA LEU A 491 12.64 -4.86 -9.79
C LEU A 491 13.54 -4.39 -8.62
N SER A 492 14.73 -4.99 -8.49
CA SER A 492 15.71 -4.63 -7.46
C SER A 492 16.58 -3.41 -7.83
N SER A 493 16.70 -3.09 -9.12
CA SER A 493 17.55 -2.00 -9.65
C SER A 493 16.77 -0.76 -10.12
N ILE A 494 15.46 -0.71 -9.85
CA ILE A 494 14.60 0.44 -10.15
C ILE A 494 15.02 1.67 -9.33
N GLY A 495 15.13 2.83 -9.99
CA GLY A 495 15.42 4.11 -9.34
C GLY A 495 14.21 4.68 -8.57
N ASN A 496 14.43 5.72 -7.76
CA ASN A 496 13.31 6.43 -7.13
C ASN A 496 12.43 7.10 -8.20
N GLY A 497 11.10 7.05 -8.01
CA GLY A 497 10.13 7.57 -8.98
C GLY A 497 10.00 6.76 -10.27
N GLU A 498 10.69 5.61 -10.38
CA GLU A 498 10.49 4.65 -11.45
C GLU A 498 9.58 3.50 -11.01
N ALA A 499 8.91 2.89 -11.97
CA ALA A 499 8.06 1.73 -11.79
C ALA A 499 8.09 0.82 -13.02
N ILE A 500 7.82 -0.45 -12.79
CA ILE A 500 7.33 -1.36 -13.83
C ILE A 500 5.81 -1.31 -13.77
N ALA A 501 5.20 -0.83 -14.85
CA ALA A 501 3.76 -0.74 -15.00
C ALA A 501 3.29 -1.90 -15.88
N PHE A 502 2.29 -2.66 -15.43
CA PHE A 502 1.71 -3.75 -16.21
C PHE A 502 0.23 -3.95 -15.89
N GLY A 503 -0.47 -4.67 -16.77
CA GLY A 503 -1.87 -5.00 -16.62
C GLY A 503 -2.79 -4.31 -17.62
N GLU A 504 -4.09 -4.34 -17.38
CA GLU A 504 -5.11 -4.05 -18.39
C GLU A 504 -5.25 -2.58 -18.83
N ALA A 505 -4.77 -1.64 -18.01
CA ALA A 505 -4.71 -0.23 -18.38
C ALA A 505 -3.50 0.09 -19.28
N ILE A 506 -2.64 -0.89 -19.53
CA ILE A 506 -1.34 -0.73 -20.18
C ILE A 506 -1.28 -1.68 -21.37
N ALA A 507 -0.85 -1.20 -22.54
CA ALA A 507 -0.76 -2.03 -23.74
C ALA A 507 0.32 -3.11 -23.60
N VAL A 508 1.52 -2.69 -23.19
CA VAL A 508 2.69 -3.55 -23.02
C VAL A 508 3.37 -3.20 -21.70
N PRO A 509 3.73 -4.20 -20.86
CA PRO A 509 4.48 -3.95 -19.64
C PRO A 509 5.70 -3.07 -19.90
N MET A 510 5.81 -1.99 -19.14
CA MET A 510 6.77 -0.93 -19.40
C MET A 510 7.49 -0.51 -18.14
N ARG A 511 8.80 -0.25 -18.27
CA ARG A 511 9.58 0.43 -17.25
C ARG A 511 9.48 1.93 -17.52
N MET A 512 8.96 2.66 -16.55
CA MET A 512 8.68 4.08 -16.70
C MET A 512 9.11 4.88 -15.47
N ARG A 513 9.38 6.17 -15.69
CA ARG A 513 9.52 7.17 -14.65
C ARG A 513 8.26 8.02 -14.62
N PHE A 514 7.64 8.17 -13.45
CA PHE A 514 6.47 9.04 -13.30
C PHE A 514 6.83 10.49 -13.59
N SER A 515 5.88 11.23 -14.18
CA SER A 515 6.01 12.67 -14.34
C SER A 515 6.12 13.34 -12.97
N ARG A 516 6.97 14.37 -12.87
CA ARG A 516 7.02 15.19 -11.66
C ARG A 516 5.72 15.99 -11.53
N VAL A 517 5.21 16.01 -10.31
CA VAL A 517 4.06 16.81 -9.91
C VAL A 517 4.60 18.13 -9.34
N GLU A 518 3.86 19.22 -9.51
CA GLU A 518 4.22 20.52 -8.92
C GLU A 518 4.33 20.43 -7.41
N GLU A 519 5.25 21.18 -6.81
CA GLU A 519 5.61 21.05 -5.38
C GLU A 519 4.43 21.30 -4.43
N HIS A 520 3.50 22.17 -4.82
CA HIS A 520 2.29 22.48 -4.06
C HIS A 520 1.21 21.40 -4.13
N LEU A 521 1.37 20.40 -5.01
CA LEU A 521 0.47 19.25 -5.19
C LEU A 521 1.13 17.94 -4.71
N LEU A 522 2.29 18.02 -4.06
CA LEU A 522 2.95 16.87 -3.49
C LEU A 522 2.27 16.47 -2.17
N PRO A 523 2.16 15.15 -1.89
CA PRO A 523 1.75 14.69 -0.57
C PRO A 523 2.77 15.15 0.47
N LYS A 524 2.25 15.56 1.63
CA LYS A 524 3.03 16.03 2.78
C LYS A 524 2.39 15.47 4.02
N ALA A 525 3.15 14.73 4.82
CA ALA A 525 2.65 14.32 6.13
C ALA A 525 2.48 15.58 6.98
N ASN A 526 1.27 15.82 7.46
CA ASN A 526 1.01 16.81 8.51
C ASN A 526 1.72 16.35 9.80
N GLY A 527 3.02 16.66 9.93
CA GLY A 527 3.83 16.29 11.08
C GLY A 527 5.29 15.92 10.80
N SER A 528 5.70 15.75 9.54
CA SER A 528 7.11 15.53 9.18
C SER A 528 7.69 16.67 8.35
N VAL A 529 7.67 17.88 8.89
CA VAL A 529 8.88 18.69 8.72
C VAL A 529 9.98 17.87 9.39
N ALA A 530 11.04 17.52 8.68
CA ALA A 530 12.22 16.94 9.30
C ALA A 530 12.55 17.82 10.50
N ARG A 531 12.36 17.32 11.72
CA ARG A 531 12.68 18.06 12.93
C ARG A 531 14.19 18.27 12.91
N THR A 532 14.64 19.39 12.37
CA THR A 532 15.81 20.10 12.90
C THR A 532 15.36 20.72 14.22
N SER A 533 14.97 19.88 15.19
CA SER A 533 14.99 20.33 16.57
C SER A 533 16.46 20.38 16.97
N GLU A 534 16.94 21.53 17.40
CA GLU A 534 18.23 21.64 18.10
C GLU A 534 18.23 20.83 19.41
N GLU A 535 17.06 20.30 19.81
CA GLU A 535 16.91 19.45 20.97
C GLU A 535 17.60 18.09 20.78
N THR A 536 18.65 17.87 21.56
CA THR A 536 19.29 16.57 21.75
C THR A 536 18.62 15.84 22.92
N PRO A 537 18.84 14.52 23.12
CA PRO A 537 18.31 13.81 24.29
C PRO A 537 18.62 14.49 25.63
N ASP A 538 19.66 15.31 25.68
CA ASP A 538 20.12 16.03 26.87
C ASP A 538 19.37 17.35 27.13
N THR A 539 18.67 17.91 26.14
CA THR A 539 17.89 19.15 26.26
C THR A 539 16.38 18.92 26.32
N VAL A 540 15.95 17.66 26.19
CA VAL A 540 14.54 17.27 26.21
C VAL A 540 14.01 17.30 27.65
N ASP A 541 13.00 18.14 27.92
CA ASP A 541 12.33 18.16 29.21
C ASP A 541 11.44 16.92 29.39
N LEU A 542 11.99 15.94 30.12
CA LEU A 542 11.29 14.72 30.49
C LEU A 542 10.00 14.98 31.28
N ARG A 543 9.87 16.10 32.02
CA ARG A 543 8.62 16.38 32.76
C ARG A 543 7.48 16.68 31.81
N THR A 544 7.73 17.45 30.76
CA THR A 544 6.74 17.73 29.71
C THR A 544 6.37 16.46 28.95
N ILE A 545 7.35 15.61 28.61
CA ILE A 545 7.08 14.31 27.98
C ILE A 545 6.25 13.42 28.90
N VAL A 546 6.66 13.26 30.17
CA VAL A 546 5.95 12.42 31.14
C VAL A 546 4.55 12.98 31.43
N SER A 547 4.37 14.30 31.43
CA SER A 547 3.05 14.93 31.54
C SER A 547 2.17 14.59 30.34
N ARG A 548 2.70 14.62 29.11
CA ARG A 548 2.00 14.16 27.88
C ARG A 548 1.77 12.65 27.83
N MET A 549 2.67 11.84 28.40
CA MET A 549 2.48 10.39 28.53
C MET A 549 1.40 10.05 29.56
N ARG A 550 1.19 10.91 30.55
CA ARG A 550 0.18 10.74 31.61
C ARG A 550 -1.19 11.32 31.21
N SER A 551 -1.28 12.17 30.19
CA SER A 551 -2.55 12.56 29.59
C SER A 551 -3.08 11.43 28.71
N ILE A 552 -4.33 11.00 28.94
CA ILE A 552 -5.00 9.93 28.19
C ILE A 552 -5.27 10.36 26.74
N THR A 553 -5.42 11.67 26.51
CA THR A 553 -5.34 12.28 25.20
C THR A 553 -3.89 12.20 24.71
N GLY A 554 -3.67 11.54 23.58
CA GLY A 554 -2.42 11.66 22.83
C GLY A 554 -2.09 13.14 22.59
N PRO A 555 -0.84 13.47 22.20
CA PRO A 555 -0.40 14.86 22.10
C PRO A 555 -1.35 15.67 21.22
N ASP A 556 -2.02 16.65 21.84
CA ASP A 556 -2.89 17.61 21.17
C ASP A 556 -1.99 18.60 20.40
N ILE A 557 -1.90 18.39 19.09
CA ILE A 557 -1.01 19.14 18.20
C ILE A 557 -1.58 20.52 17.86
N SER A 558 -2.84 20.79 18.24
CA SER A 558 -3.55 22.04 17.96
C SER A 558 -2.95 23.25 18.71
N THR A 559 -2.51 23.06 19.96
CA THR A 559 -1.84 24.11 20.75
C THR A 559 -0.48 24.51 20.18
N PHE A 560 0.17 23.62 19.43
CA PHE A 560 1.43 23.89 18.73
C PHE A 560 1.23 24.72 17.45
N GLN A 561 0.04 24.66 16.84
CA GLN A 561 -0.32 25.47 15.66
C GLN A 561 -0.64 26.92 16.04
N GLN A 562 -1.24 27.16 17.21
CA GLN A 562 -1.58 28.51 17.67
C GLN A 562 -0.34 29.36 17.97
N SER A 563 0.74 28.76 18.48
CA SER A 563 2.04 29.45 18.65
C SER A 563 2.71 29.82 17.32
N TYR A 564 2.30 29.21 16.21
CA TYR A 564 2.85 29.47 14.87
C TYR A 564 2.14 30.65 14.17
N ALA A 565 0.86 30.86 14.46
CA ALA A 565 0.10 32.00 13.94
C ALA A 565 0.62 33.35 14.48
N THR A 566 1.05 33.41 15.74
CA THR A 566 1.60 34.63 16.35
C THR A 566 3.00 35.01 15.84
N VAL A 567 3.72 34.09 15.20
CA VAL A 567 5.04 34.38 14.61
C VAL A 567 4.92 34.90 13.18
N HIS A 568 3.81 34.61 12.48
CA HIS A 568 3.59 35.08 11.11
C HIS A 568 3.03 36.50 11.00
N ASP A 569 2.47 37.07 12.07
CA ASP A 569 2.03 38.48 12.09
C ASP A 569 3.17 39.47 12.45
N ALA A 570 4.37 38.99 12.77
CA ALA A 570 5.51 39.83 13.15
C ALA A 570 6.53 40.06 12.02
N ALA A 571 6.23 39.62 10.79
CA ALA A 571 7.15 39.64 9.65
C ALA A 571 6.67 40.46 8.45
N ASP A 572 5.73 41.39 8.66
CA ASP A 572 5.31 42.38 7.66
C ASP A 572 5.11 43.75 8.34
N ASP A 573 6.20 44.40 8.75
CA ASP A 573 6.28 45.87 8.75
C ASP A 573 7.74 46.33 8.81
N ASP A 574 8.37 46.47 7.63
CA ASP A 574 9.64 47.19 7.46
C ASP A 574 9.33 48.49 6.71
N ASN A 575 9.22 49.60 7.45
CA ASN A 575 9.34 50.95 6.90
C ASN A 575 10.36 51.74 7.73
N MET A 576 11.40 52.18 7.04
CA MET A 576 12.42 53.13 7.51
C MET A 576 11.81 54.48 7.87
N GLU A 577 12.31 55.11 8.94
CA GLU A 577 12.85 56.48 8.91
C GLU A 577 13.60 56.84 10.21
N ASP A 578 14.66 57.64 10.05
CA ASP A 578 15.58 58.20 11.06
C ASP A 578 14.89 59.13 12.08
N ASP A 579 15.49 59.31 13.27
CA ASP A 579 15.90 60.61 13.88
C ASP A 579 16.02 60.54 15.43
N PHE A 580 17.22 60.86 15.92
CA PHE A 580 17.67 61.43 17.20
C PHE A 580 16.80 61.41 18.48
N GLY A 581 17.44 61.10 19.63
CA GLY A 581 16.98 61.63 20.93
C GLY A 581 17.45 60.87 22.17
N ASN A 582 18.34 61.49 22.94
CA ASN A 582 18.87 61.10 24.25
C ASN A 582 17.78 61.06 25.35
N ASP A 583 17.81 60.09 26.28
CA ASP A 583 17.86 60.38 27.73
C ASP A 583 17.90 59.14 28.65
N HIS A 584 18.71 59.29 29.69
CA HIS A 584 18.94 58.40 30.82
C HIS A 584 17.72 58.25 31.74
N VAL A 585 17.48 57.05 32.30
CA VAL A 585 17.09 56.90 33.72
C VAL A 585 17.65 55.61 34.34
N GLU A 586 18.28 55.83 35.50
CA GLU A 586 18.91 55.00 36.54
C GLU A 586 18.44 53.56 36.86
N GLN A 587 19.44 52.73 37.21
CA GLN A 587 19.35 51.48 37.96
C GLN A 587 19.22 51.71 39.47
N PRO A 588 18.60 50.79 40.23
CA PRO A 588 18.95 50.55 41.63
C PRO A 588 19.72 49.23 41.85
N ALA A 589 20.59 49.29 42.86
CA ALA A 589 21.65 48.36 43.28
C ALA A 589 21.17 46.98 43.83
N PRO A 590 22.08 46.00 44.02
CA PRO A 590 21.73 44.59 44.21
C PRO A 590 21.56 44.21 45.70
N THR A 591 20.65 43.26 45.96
CA THR A 591 20.49 42.57 47.25
C THR A 591 20.89 41.08 47.15
N PRO A 592 21.34 40.46 48.26
CA PRO A 592 22.39 39.44 48.28
C PRO A 592 21.92 38.01 47.96
N GLN A 593 22.82 37.24 47.34
CA GLN A 593 22.66 35.79 47.11
C GLN A 593 22.68 34.99 48.43
N PRO A 594 21.77 34.02 48.64
CA PRO A 594 21.96 32.97 49.63
C PRO A 594 22.92 31.89 49.12
N THR A 595 23.86 31.53 49.98
CA THR A 595 24.88 30.48 49.89
C THR A 595 24.38 29.15 49.32
N ARG A 596 25.06 28.66 48.26
CA ARG A 596 24.96 27.28 47.77
C ARG A 596 25.41 26.30 48.84
N ILE A 597 24.52 25.40 49.25
CA ILE A 597 24.89 24.17 49.98
C ILE A 597 25.49 23.21 48.94
N ALA A 598 26.76 22.85 49.11
CA ALA A 598 27.44 21.89 48.26
C ALA A 598 26.82 20.49 48.43
N ALA A 599 26.45 19.85 47.32
CA ALA A 599 26.08 18.44 47.31
C ALA A 599 27.31 17.57 47.64
N PRO A 600 27.14 16.45 48.36
CA PRO A 600 28.26 15.57 48.69
C PRO A 600 28.84 14.91 47.42
N PRO A 601 30.15 14.59 47.41
CA PRO A 601 30.78 13.95 46.26
C PRO A 601 30.22 12.54 46.05
N ILE A 602 29.95 12.20 44.79
CA ILE A 602 29.46 10.89 44.34
C ILE A 602 30.58 9.86 44.52
N GLU A 603 30.35 8.82 45.33
CA GLU A 603 31.28 7.70 45.47
C GLU A 603 31.33 6.84 44.19
N PRO A 604 32.51 6.37 43.76
CA PRO A 604 32.64 5.49 42.60
C PRO A 604 32.09 4.08 42.89
N TYR A 605 31.41 3.52 41.88
CA TYR A 605 30.72 2.24 41.90
C TYR A 605 31.57 1.07 42.44
N ARG A 606 31.01 0.32 43.41
CA ARG A 606 31.57 -0.95 43.89
C ARG A 606 30.72 -2.14 43.40
N PRO A 607 31.34 -3.22 42.86
CA PRO A 607 30.62 -4.39 42.33
C PRO A 607 29.76 -5.15 43.34
N ASP A 608 29.90 -4.84 44.62
CA ASP A 608 29.33 -5.56 45.76
C ASP A 608 27.90 -5.06 46.11
N MET A 609 27.42 -4.01 45.41
CA MET A 609 26.16 -3.33 45.66
C MET A 609 24.93 -3.96 44.97
N LEU A 610 25.10 -5.12 44.31
CA LEU A 610 23.99 -5.87 43.71
C LEU A 610 23.42 -6.89 44.72
N PRO A 611 22.09 -7.02 44.84
CA PRO A 611 21.47 -7.99 45.73
C PRO A 611 21.78 -9.43 45.27
N ARG A 612 22.44 -10.22 46.13
CA ARG A 612 22.67 -11.65 45.91
C ARG A 612 21.36 -12.43 46.09
N ALA A 613 21.09 -13.36 45.17
CA ALA A 613 20.03 -14.35 45.35
C ALA A 613 20.34 -15.30 46.53
N PRO A 614 19.33 -15.84 47.24
CA PRO A 614 19.55 -16.69 48.41
C PRO A 614 20.19 -18.02 48.01
N VAL A 615 21.19 -18.45 48.78
CA VAL A 615 21.80 -19.78 48.69
C VAL A 615 20.79 -20.83 49.22
N PRO A 616 20.45 -21.89 48.48
CA PRO A 616 19.68 -23.00 49.02
C PRO A 616 20.53 -23.86 49.95
N ALA A 617 19.96 -24.23 51.08
CA ALA A 617 20.54 -25.17 52.04
C ALA A 617 20.81 -26.55 51.39
N VAL A 618 21.94 -27.14 51.76
CA VAL A 618 22.30 -28.52 51.43
C VAL A 618 21.39 -29.46 52.21
N ASP A 619 20.59 -30.26 51.51
CA ASP A 619 20.10 -31.52 52.07
C ASP A 619 20.01 -32.62 50.99
N THR A 620 20.33 -33.82 51.43
CA THR A 620 20.75 -34.99 50.66
C THR A 620 19.61 -35.75 49.99
N THR A 621 19.70 -36.10 48.69
CA THR A 621 19.22 -37.38 48.07
C THR A 621 19.37 -37.40 46.53
N PRO A 622 19.48 -38.59 45.88
CA PRO A 622 20.12 -38.72 44.57
C PRO A 622 19.21 -38.49 43.35
N ARG A 623 19.88 -38.00 42.30
CA ARG A 623 19.43 -37.65 40.93
C ARG A 623 18.71 -38.79 40.19
N THR A 624 17.62 -38.45 39.50
CA THR A 624 17.15 -39.17 38.29
C THR A 624 16.94 -38.15 37.16
N SER A 625 17.74 -38.29 36.09
CA SER A 625 17.73 -37.40 34.93
C SER A 625 16.67 -37.81 33.91
N ILE A 626 16.20 -36.78 33.20
CA ILE A 626 15.22 -36.76 32.11
C ILE A 626 15.55 -37.74 30.96
N ASP A 627 16.78 -38.24 30.90
CA ASP A 627 17.24 -39.23 29.90
C ASP A 627 16.52 -40.59 29.98
N SER A 628 16.00 -40.94 31.16
CA SER A 628 15.28 -42.21 31.40
C SER A 628 13.90 -42.26 30.73
N ARG A 629 13.21 -41.12 30.58
CA ARG A 629 11.90 -41.03 29.90
C ARG A 629 12.00 -41.00 28.37
N LEU A 630 13.15 -40.60 27.83
CA LEU A 630 13.36 -40.54 26.37
C LEU A 630 13.72 -41.91 25.76
N ALA A 631 14.17 -42.86 26.59
CA ALA A 631 14.48 -44.24 26.19
C ALA A 631 13.23 -45.13 26.11
N GLU A 632 12.20 -44.85 26.91
CA GLU A 632 10.91 -45.57 26.87
C GLU A 632 10.09 -45.23 25.61
N LEU A 633 10.04 -43.95 25.21
CA LEU A 633 9.32 -43.49 24.01
C LEU A 633 9.91 -43.97 22.67
N ARG A 634 11.14 -44.48 22.65
CA ARG A 634 11.78 -45.03 21.44
C ARG A 634 11.53 -46.53 21.23
N ARG A 635 11.02 -47.25 22.24
CA ARG A 635 10.65 -48.67 22.10
C ARG A 635 9.26 -48.86 21.48
N ASP A 636 8.37 -47.90 21.63
CA ASP A 636 6.97 -48.03 21.17
C ASP A 636 6.77 -47.81 19.67
N TYR A 637 7.79 -47.36 18.92
CA TYR A 637 7.68 -47.07 17.48
C TYR A 637 8.23 -48.16 16.54
N ARG A 638 8.64 -49.33 17.07
CA ARG A 638 9.13 -50.47 16.27
C ARG A 638 8.40 -51.76 16.65
N GLY A 639 7.20 -51.94 16.12
CA GLY A 639 6.49 -53.21 16.15
C GLY A 639 5.33 -53.25 15.15
N GLU A 640 5.42 -54.22 14.22
CA GLU A 640 4.34 -54.80 13.38
C GLU A 640 3.83 -53.90 12.21
N ASP A 641 3.63 -54.33 10.95
CA ASP A 641 3.26 -55.66 10.45
C ASP A 641 3.55 -55.87 8.93
N ASN A 642 3.38 -57.11 8.47
CA ASN A 642 3.88 -57.75 7.24
C ASN A 642 2.86 -57.82 6.05
N THR A 643 3.28 -58.42 4.91
CA THR A 643 2.54 -58.87 3.66
C THR A 643 2.55 -57.91 2.44
N GLY A 644 2.73 -58.29 1.16
CA GLY A 644 3.08 -59.52 0.43
C GLY A 644 3.07 -59.30 -1.13
N ASN A 645 3.79 -60.15 -1.86
CA ASN A 645 3.71 -60.53 -3.31
C ASN A 645 4.30 -59.70 -4.51
N GLN A 646 4.98 -60.45 -5.39
CA GLN A 646 5.75 -60.19 -6.66
C GLN A 646 4.89 -59.93 -7.94
N PRO A 647 5.38 -59.71 -9.21
CA PRO A 647 6.73 -59.93 -9.83
C PRO A 647 7.31 -58.88 -10.85
N SER A 648 8.58 -59.11 -11.27
CA SER A 648 9.55 -58.47 -12.22
C SER A 648 9.08 -58.28 -13.71
N PRO A 649 9.85 -57.73 -14.71
CA PRO A 649 11.32 -57.45 -14.80
C PRO A 649 11.85 -56.24 -15.64
N ALA A 650 13.19 -56.09 -15.64
CA ALA A 650 14.10 -55.75 -16.76
C ALA A 650 14.76 -54.33 -16.89
N ARG A 651 16.09 -54.34 -16.68
CA ARG A 651 17.22 -53.80 -17.47
C ARG A 651 17.74 -52.35 -17.30
N ASP A 652 18.95 -52.33 -16.71
CA ASP A 652 20.23 -51.78 -17.18
C ASP A 652 20.50 -50.27 -17.30
N ALA A 653 21.36 -49.85 -16.34
CA ALA A 653 22.63 -49.15 -16.51
C ALA A 653 22.65 -47.63 -16.83
N ALA A 654 22.97 -46.83 -15.80
CA ALA A 654 24.23 -46.09 -15.68
C ALA A 654 24.23 -45.23 -14.40
N ALA A 655 25.33 -45.25 -13.64
CA ALA A 655 25.47 -44.56 -12.35
C ALA A 655 25.77 -43.05 -12.49
N PRO A 656 25.26 -42.21 -11.57
CA PRO A 656 25.82 -40.90 -11.26
C PRO A 656 26.39 -40.83 -9.82
N PRO A 657 27.21 -39.80 -9.49
CA PRO A 657 28.16 -39.83 -8.39
C PRO A 657 27.54 -39.52 -7.01
N ARG A 658 28.22 -40.00 -5.98
CA ARG A 658 27.93 -39.75 -4.55
C ARG A 658 27.96 -38.26 -4.22
N ARG A 659 26.84 -37.73 -3.72
CA ARG A 659 26.76 -36.46 -2.97
C ARG A 659 26.72 -36.77 -1.47
N GLU A 660 27.62 -36.14 -0.72
CA GLU A 660 27.57 -36.01 0.73
C GLU A 660 26.36 -35.14 1.14
N PRO A 661 25.60 -35.49 2.20
CA PRO A 661 24.61 -34.59 2.77
C PRO A 661 25.29 -33.56 3.66
N GLY A 662 25.16 -32.29 3.26
CA GLY A 662 25.64 -31.13 3.98
C GLY A 662 24.93 -30.88 5.31
N LEU A 663 25.70 -30.29 6.21
CA LEU A 663 25.32 -29.80 7.53
C LEU A 663 24.19 -28.75 7.44
N SER A 664 23.22 -28.89 8.34
CA SER A 664 22.19 -27.90 8.61
C SER A 664 22.76 -26.70 9.38
N LEU A 665 22.44 -25.50 8.91
CA LEU A 665 22.83 -24.17 9.39
C LEU A 665 22.46 -23.83 10.85
N ARG A 666 21.91 -24.77 11.64
CA ARG A 666 21.57 -24.54 13.05
C ARG A 666 22.71 -24.77 14.05
N ASP A 667 23.80 -25.44 13.65
CA ASP A 667 24.95 -25.69 14.54
C ASP A 667 26.07 -24.64 14.47
N SER A 668 25.93 -23.57 13.67
CA SER A 668 27.00 -22.57 13.47
C SER A 668 26.88 -21.25 14.27
N ILE A 669 25.80 -21.04 15.05
CA ILE A 669 25.52 -19.71 15.66
C ILE A 669 25.71 -19.64 17.20
N LEU A 670 25.97 -20.75 17.91
CA LEU A 670 26.00 -20.72 19.38
C LEU A 670 27.35 -20.97 20.07
N LYS A 671 28.49 -20.81 19.37
CA LYS A 671 29.80 -20.88 20.02
C LYS A 671 30.81 -19.87 19.47
N LYS A 672 30.78 -18.62 19.95
CA LYS A 672 31.98 -17.78 20.07
C LYS A 672 31.90 -16.90 21.34
N PRO A 673 32.87 -17.00 22.27
CA PRO A 673 33.03 -16.04 23.35
C PRO A 673 33.80 -14.79 22.89
N LEU A 674 33.34 -13.64 23.38
CA LEU A 674 33.96 -12.32 23.29
C LEU A 674 35.19 -12.26 24.22
N SER A 675 36.37 -12.62 23.73
CA SER A 675 37.63 -12.32 24.40
C SER A 675 38.80 -12.28 23.41
N SER A 676 38.83 -11.29 22.52
CA SER A 676 40.08 -10.85 21.84
C SER A 676 39.92 -9.49 21.14
N LEU A 677 39.57 -8.43 21.87
CA LEU A 677 39.68 -7.04 21.36
C LEU A 677 40.15 -6.10 22.48
N TYR A 678 41.40 -6.31 22.91
CA TYR A 678 42.37 -5.39 23.52
C TYR A 678 43.71 -6.07 23.20
N ASN A 679 44.80 -5.49 22.70
CA ASN A 679 45.31 -4.12 22.73
C ASN A 679 46.55 -4.06 21.78
N LYS A 680 46.94 -2.84 21.33
CA LYS A 680 48.28 -2.44 20.80
C LYS A 680 48.69 -3.05 19.43
N ASP A 681 49.15 -2.31 18.43
CA ASP A 681 49.85 -1.01 18.34
C ASP A 681 49.28 -0.12 17.23
#